data_AF-A0A5J5C3I6-F1
#
_entry.id   AF-A0A5J5C3I6-F1
#
_cell.length_a   1.000
_cell.length_b   1.000
_cell.length_c   1.000
_cell.angle_alpha   90.00
_cell.angle_beta   90.00
_cell.angle_gamma   90.00
#
_symmetry.space_group_name_H-M   'P 1'
#
loop_
_entity.id
_entity.type
_entity.pdbx_description
1 polymer ?
#
loop_
_entity_poly.entity_id
_entity_poly.type
_entity_poly.pdbx_seq_one_letter_code
_entity_poly.pdbx_strand_id
1 'polypeptide(L)'
;MLKKPFKKILINPPLYFTDFALYILGRHPHLAIRYDRNRETPLHVLARKPSAFASGSRLGIWERGIYPWIHVELPNKSKCGSNSSRSQASVDNYDGPPLTGLLWLAIKLRVPGIKAVYEKKLSHMQALELVKCLCKEVMSQVESQIGDSFIISSKTLFIATEFGIVEFVAELISSYPEFIWMVDDENRSLFHIAVMHRRAKIFSLIYSIGAHKDLITSYKDRGDNNMLHLAGKLAPSYLLNVVSGPALQMQRELLWFKRMGTYGQDIPFETQFLIVEGHSGSHFGEENENGVDQSAMYTVFLPILGGDFRAVLQGNANTELEICLESGDPAVEGFEVIWFLWLLDQTHFDVITNTVKTVERHLQTFCHREKKKMPDMLNWFGWCTWDAFYTDVASEGVKQGLESLEKGGIPPKFVIIDDGWQSVGMDPTSVEAKADNSANFANRLTHIKENHKFLKDGKEGHRVDDPAMGLRHIVTEIKDQHALKYVYVWHAITGYWGGVRPVHGGRVKLARKYHQALEASILRNFPDNGIISCMSHNTNGLYSAKRTAVIRASDDFWPRDPASHTIHIASVAYNTIFLGEFMQPDWDMFHSLHPMAEYHGAARAVGGCAFYVSDKPGQHDFNLLKKLGLTWVLKIMKVDDNNWPEPDRVGRQELEIVMGNEHISFTTSKIGSLVDVQTSKDPEGLRIFYYLVQVSYLYRRCSLCDL
;
A
#
# COMPACT_ATOMS: atom_id res chain seq x y z
N MET A 1 4.41 54.52 18.37
CA MET A 1 3.01 54.08 18.19
C MET A 1 2.84 52.83 17.27
N LEU A 2 3.87 51.98 17.09
CA LEU A 2 3.89 50.93 16.04
C LEU A 2 3.77 49.47 16.54
N LYS A 3 3.22 49.22 17.73
CA LYS A 3 3.03 47.84 18.26
C LYS A 3 1.74 47.12 17.80
N LYS A 4 0.85 47.80 17.07
CA LYS A 4 -0.44 47.23 16.59
C LYS A 4 -0.56 46.90 15.08
N PRO A 5 0.18 47.50 14.11
CA PRO A 5 -0.06 47.22 12.69
C PRO A 5 0.49 45.85 12.24
N PHE A 6 1.71 45.46 12.65
CA PHE A 6 2.35 44.21 12.18
C PHE A 6 1.50 42.95 12.45
N LYS A 7 0.70 42.98 13.52
CA LYS A 7 -0.15 41.86 13.91
C LYS A 7 -1.38 41.65 13.04
N LYS A 8 -1.93 42.71 12.42
CA LYS A 8 -3.09 42.58 11.51
C LYS A 8 -2.69 42.09 10.11
N ILE A 9 -1.42 42.20 9.76
CA ILE A 9 -0.88 42.03 8.41
C ILE A 9 -0.67 40.56 8.03
N LEU A 10 -0.24 39.73 9.00
CA LEU A 10 0.02 38.31 8.78
C LEU A 10 -1.24 37.45 8.85
N ILE A 11 -2.25 37.89 9.63
CA ILE A 11 -3.38 37.06 10.06
C ILE A 11 -4.56 37.08 9.06
N ASN A 12 -4.66 38.08 8.15
CA ASN A 12 -5.57 38.16 6.97
C ASN A 12 -5.32 39.48 6.17
N PRO A 13 -5.80 39.70 4.92
CA PRO A 13 -6.50 38.80 4.00
C PRO A 13 -5.78 38.64 2.61
N PRO A 14 -6.13 39.25 1.43
CA PRO A 14 -5.58 38.84 0.12
C PRO A 14 -4.35 39.62 -0.38
N LEU A 15 -3.57 38.98 -1.26
CA LEU A 15 -2.71 39.46 -2.38
C LEU A 15 -1.76 40.68 -2.25
N TYR A 16 -1.95 41.62 -1.35
CA TYR A 16 -1.29 42.94 -1.37
C TYR A 16 -0.37 43.21 -0.15
N PHE A 17 -0.08 42.21 0.68
CA PHE A 17 0.65 42.41 1.94
C PHE A 17 2.06 41.82 2.02
N THR A 18 2.45 40.94 1.10
CA THR A 18 3.78 40.31 1.14
C THR A 18 4.89 41.32 0.83
N ASP A 19 4.69 42.20 -0.15
CA ASP A 19 5.56 43.36 -0.43
C ASP A 19 5.71 44.29 0.78
N PHE A 20 4.61 44.53 1.51
CA PHE A 20 4.63 45.42 2.66
C PHE A 20 5.31 44.77 3.88
N ALA A 21 5.20 43.45 4.03
CA ALA A 21 5.97 42.68 5.01
C ALA A 21 7.48 42.71 4.68
N LEU A 22 7.86 42.50 3.42
CA LEU A 22 9.24 42.67 2.92
C LEU A 22 9.77 44.09 3.19
N TYR A 23 8.99 45.12 2.87
CA TYR A 23 9.34 46.52 3.10
C TYR A 23 9.58 46.86 4.58
N ILE A 24 8.72 46.38 5.48
CA ILE A 24 8.91 46.60 6.92
C ILE A 24 10.11 45.79 7.43
N LEU A 25 10.28 44.53 7.00
CA LEU A 25 11.40 43.70 7.43
C LEU A 25 12.74 44.37 7.05
N GLY A 26 12.86 44.90 5.83
CA GLY A 26 14.03 45.67 5.39
C GLY A 26 14.30 46.97 6.15
N ARG A 27 13.33 47.49 6.93
CA ARG A 27 13.52 48.65 7.83
C ARG A 27 13.67 48.28 9.31
N HIS A 28 13.14 47.13 9.71
CA HIS A 28 13.11 46.65 11.09
C HIS A 28 13.45 45.14 11.15
N PRO A 29 14.70 44.74 10.84
CA PRO A 29 15.05 43.32 10.70
C PRO A 29 14.82 42.51 11.98
N HIS A 30 15.08 43.12 13.14
CA HIS A 30 14.81 42.56 14.48
C HIS A 30 13.38 42.04 14.72
N LEU A 31 12.40 42.33 13.84
CA LEU A 31 11.06 41.75 13.87
C LEU A 31 11.03 40.27 13.44
N ALA A 32 12.05 39.76 12.75
CA ALA A 32 12.10 38.36 12.27
C ALA A 32 12.04 37.34 13.42
N ILE A 33 12.66 37.64 14.55
CA ILE A 33 12.69 36.81 15.77
C ILE A 33 11.63 37.21 16.81
N ARG A 34 10.72 38.15 16.51
CA ARG A 34 9.72 38.59 17.50
C ARG A 34 8.53 37.63 17.54
N TYR A 35 8.36 37.03 18.73
CA TYR A 35 7.18 36.25 19.07
C TYR A 35 5.91 37.10 19.16
N ASP A 36 4.81 36.54 18.66
CA ASP A 36 3.46 37.06 18.82
C ASP A 36 2.80 36.57 20.15
N ARG A 37 1.47 36.70 20.33
CA ARG A 37 0.77 36.19 21.53
C ARG A 37 0.66 34.66 21.59
N ASN A 38 0.75 33.97 20.47
CA ASN A 38 0.73 32.51 20.39
C ASN A 38 2.14 31.91 20.55
N ARG A 39 3.16 32.75 20.79
CA ARG A 39 4.59 32.40 20.73
C ARG A 39 5.04 31.93 19.34
N GLU A 40 4.44 32.47 18.28
CA GLU A 40 4.88 32.23 16.90
C GLU A 40 5.70 33.41 16.36
N THR A 41 6.76 33.13 15.59
CA THR A 41 7.50 34.14 14.80
C THR A 41 6.88 34.29 13.40
N PRO A 42 7.21 35.33 12.62
CA PRO A 42 6.76 35.44 11.22
C PRO A 42 7.05 34.19 10.37
N LEU A 43 8.15 33.49 10.64
CA LEU A 43 8.54 32.26 9.95
C LEU A 43 7.59 31.09 10.27
N HIS A 44 7.12 30.97 11.53
CA HIS A 44 6.08 30.00 11.92
C HIS A 44 4.75 30.28 11.20
N VAL A 45 4.34 31.55 11.10
CA VAL A 45 3.08 31.92 10.45
C VAL A 45 3.11 31.59 8.95
N LEU A 46 4.25 31.75 8.28
CA LEU A 46 4.42 31.36 6.88
C LEU A 46 4.45 29.83 6.72
N ALA A 47 5.14 29.10 7.60
CA ALA A 47 5.17 27.64 7.58
C ALA A 47 3.78 26.98 7.73
N ARG A 48 2.84 27.64 8.43
CA ARG A 48 1.43 27.19 8.55
C ARG A 48 0.50 27.67 7.42
N LYS A 49 1.02 28.36 6.39
CA LYS A 49 0.20 29.04 5.36
C LYS A 49 0.46 28.48 3.95
N PRO A 50 0.07 27.23 3.65
CA PRO A 50 0.33 26.59 2.35
C PRO A 50 -0.27 27.36 1.16
N SER A 51 -1.38 28.07 1.36
CA SER A 51 -2.01 28.90 0.33
C SER A 51 -1.21 30.13 -0.11
N ALA A 52 -0.11 30.46 0.58
CA ALA A 52 0.82 31.52 0.18
C ALA A 52 1.91 31.03 -0.80
N PHE A 53 2.00 29.73 -1.10
CA PHE A 53 3.03 29.13 -1.93
C PHE A 53 2.40 28.27 -3.03
N ALA A 54 3.10 28.06 -4.15
CA ALA A 54 2.52 27.37 -5.31
C ALA A 54 2.19 25.90 -4.97
N SER A 55 3.10 25.20 -4.30
CA SER A 55 2.94 23.79 -3.90
C SER A 55 1.74 23.53 -2.97
N GLY A 56 1.43 24.48 -2.10
CA GLY A 56 0.31 24.41 -1.14
C GLY A 56 -0.97 25.09 -1.62
N SER A 57 -0.92 25.85 -2.72
CA SER A 57 -2.08 26.53 -3.31
C SER A 57 -2.98 25.55 -4.08
N ARG A 58 -4.30 25.67 -3.88
CA ARG A 58 -5.28 25.01 -4.75
C ARG A 58 -5.40 25.82 -6.03
N LEU A 59 -4.66 25.41 -7.06
CA LEU A 59 -4.79 25.90 -8.43
C LEU A 59 -5.82 25.04 -9.19
N GLY A 60 -6.76 25.71 -9.88
CA GLY A 60 -7.69 25.05 -10.82
C GLY A 60 -6.94 24.33 -11.95
N ILE A 61 -7.62 23.46 -12.71
CA ILE A 61 -6.99 22.71 -13.82
C ILE A 61 -6.41 23.70 -14.84
N TRP A 62 -7.24 24.64 -15.32
CA TRP A 62 -6.82 25.72 -16.22
C TRP A 62 -5.73 26.63 -15.61
N GLU A 63 -5.85 26.99 -14.33
CA GLU A 63 -4.82 27.79 -13.65
C GLU A 63 -3.47 27.06 -13.65
N ARG A 64 -3.45 25.75 -13.38
CA ARG A 64 -2.22 24.93 -13.40
C ARG A 64 -1.59 24.86 -14.79
N GLY A 65 -2.40 24.73 -15.83
CA GLY A 65 -1.91 24.70 -17.21
C GLY A 65 -1.15 25.97 -17.60
N ILE A 66 -1.67 27.15 -17.24
CA ILE A 66 -1.05 28.43 -17.61
C ILE A 66 0.01 28.93 -16.61
N TYR A 67 -0.02 28.50 -15.34
CA TYR A 67 0.85 29.03 -14.28
C TYR A 67 2.37 28.97 -14.60
N PRO A 68 2.93 27.91 -15.22
CA PRO A 68 4.34 27.89 -15.62
C PRO A 68 4.70 29.03 -16.59
N TRP A 69 3.90 29.18 -17.66
CA TRP A 69 4.12 30.10 -18.79
C TRP A 69 3.96 31.59 -18.45
N ILE A 70 3.35 31.92 -17.32
CA ILE A 70 3.22 33.31 -16.87
C ILE A 70 4.55 33.79 -16.29
N HIS A 71 5.29 34.63 -17.02
CA HIS A 71 6.48 35.28 -16.48
C HIS A 71 6.10 36.46 -15.57
N VAL A 72 6.76 36.52 -14.42
CA VAL A 72 6.56 37.55 -13.39
C VAL A 72 7.93 38.05 -12.94
N GLU A 73 8.13 39.36 -12.99
CA GLU A 73 9.30 40.02 -12.39
C GLU A 73 8.95 40.50 -10.98
N LEU A 74 9.85 40.25 -10.02
CA LEU A 74 9.71 40.77 -8.66
C LEU A 74 10.11 42.25 -8.62
N PRO A 75 9.20 43.17 -8.23
CA PRO A 75 9.52 44.59 -8.15
C PRO A 75 10.51 44.87 -7.00
N ASN A 76 11.76 45.15 -7.37
CA ASN A 76 12.92 45.29 -6.49
C ASN A 76 13.29 43.99 -5.72
N LYS A 77 14.29 43.25 -6.21
CA LYS A 77 15.11 42.39 -5.34
C LYS A 77 15.60 43.25 -4.18
N SER A 78 15.24 42.87 -2.96
CA SER A 78 15.58 43.68 -1.78
C SER A 78 17.10 43.77 -1.61
N LYS A 79 17.62 44.89 -1.07
CA LYS A 79 19.06 45.07 -0.82
C LYS A 79 19.59 44.23 0.35
N CYS A 80 19.06 43.03 0.57
CA CYS A 80 19.58 42.08 1.55
C CYS A 80 20.79 41.33 0.95
N GLY A 81 21.90 42.05 0.74
CA GLY A 81 23.02 41.65 -0.11
C GLY A 81 23.44 40.17 -0.03
N SER A 82 23.39 39.48 -1.17
CA SER A 82 23.75 38.08 -1.33
C SER A 82 25.08 37.93 -2.08
N ASN A 83 26.17 37.76 -1.34
CA ASN A 83 27.37 37.13 -1.86
C ASN A 83 27.26 35.62 -1.62
N SER A 84 26.52 34.91 -2.48
CA SER A 84 26.50 33.45 -2.52
C SER A 84 26.45 32.96 -3.96
N SER A 85 27.64 32.85 -4.56
CA SER A 85 27.83 32.20 -5.86
C SER A 85 27.95 30.68 -5.68
N ARG A 86 26.83 29.95 -5.68
CA ARG A 86 26.78 28.52 -6.10
C ARG A 86 25.35 27.97 -6.27
N SER A 87 25.20 27.18 -7.34
CA SER A 87 24.14 26.20 -7.63
C SER A 87 22.69 26.56 -7.23
N GLN A 88 21.92 27.07 -8.19
CA GLN A 88 20.50 26.76 -8.24
C GLN A 88 20.35 25.24 -8.45
N ALA A 89 19.82 24.52 -7.47
CA ALA A 89 19.24 23.21 -7.75
C ALA A 89 18.01 23.43 -8.64
N SER A 90 17.95 22.74 -9.77
CA SER A 90 16.98 22.98 -10.84
C SER A 90 15.57 22.58 -10.41
N VAL A 91 14.72 23.58 -10.16
CA VAL A 91 13.26 23.44 -10.16
C VAL A 91 12.74 24.21 -11.37
N ASP A 92 12.35 23.48 -12.40
CA ASP A 92 11.66 23.93 -13.62
C ASP A 92 12.28 25.10 -14.39
N ASN A 93 13.41 24.87 -15.07
CA ASN A 93 13.81 25.69 -16.22
C ASN A 93 13.07 25.21 -17.48
N TYR A 94 11.99 25.90 -17.82
CA TYR A 94 11.29 25.75 -19.10
C TYR A 94 11.66 26.91 -20.03
N ASP A 95 12.65 26.69 -20.90
CA ASP A 95 13.09 27.65 -21.93
C ASP A 95 12.16 27.60 -23.17
N GLY A 96 10.88 27.93 -22.95
CA GLY A 96 9.96 28.28 -24.04
C GLY A 96 10.12 29.75 -24.45
N PRO A 97 9.84 30.12 -25.71
CA PRO A 97 9.99 31.50 -26.17
C PRO A 97 8.99 32.42 -25.42
N PRO A 98 9.47 33.45 -24.70
CA PRO A 98 8.59 34.23 -23.84
C PRO A 98 7.72 35.18 -24.66
N LEU A 99 6.43 35.22 -24.34
CA LEU A 99 5.52 36.28 -24.76
C LEU A 99 5.96 37.61 -24.13
N THR A 100 6.88 38.31 -24.79
CA THR A 100 7.45 39.58 -24.33
C THR A 100 6.78 40.79 -24.98
N GLY A 101 6.73 41.89 -24.23
CA GLY A 101 6.27 43.19 -24.74
C GLY A 101 4.76 43.41 -24.76
N LEU A 102 4.30 44.22 -25.72
CA LEU A 102 2.94 44.77 -25.77
C LEU A 102 1.83 43.72 -25.89
N LEU A 103 2.12 42.56 -26.49
CA LEU A 103 1.16 41.46 -26.65
C LEU A 103 0.78 40.84 -25.30
N TRP A 104 1.77 40.58 -24.45
CA TRP A 104 1.55 40.10 -23.08
C TRP A 104 0.80 41.12 -22.22
N LEU A 105 1.15 42.41 -22.35
CA LEU A 105 0.45 43.49 -21.65
C LEU A 105 -1.03 43.58 -22.07
N ALA A 106 -1.33 43.39 -23.35
CA ALA A 106 -2.69 43.36 -23.88
C ALA A 106 -3.49 42.14 -23.39
N ILE A 107 -2.88 40.95 -23.35
CA ILE A 107 -3.49 39.70 -22.84
C ILE A 107 -3.80 39.85 -21.34
N LYS A 108 -2.83 40.32 -20.55
CA LYS A 108 -2.96 40.57 -19.10
C LYS A 108 -4.06 41.58 -18.75
N LEU A 109 -4.33 42.54 -19.63
CA LEU A 109 -5.40 43.55 -19.44
C LEU A 109 -6.78 43.10 -19.94
N ARG A 110 -6.85 42.18 -20.93
CA ARG A 110 -8.12 41.74 -21.54
C ARG A 110 -8.67 40.41 -21.01
N VAL A 111 -7.86 39.56 -20.38
CA VAL A 111 -8.31 38.24 -19.88
C VAL A 111 -8.25 38.20 -18.35
N PRO A 112 -9.38 38.37 -17.62
CA PRO A 112 -9.40 38.42 -16.15
C PRO A 112 -8.77 37.21 -15.46
N GLY A 113 -8.94 36.00 -16.03
CA GLY A 113 -8.34 34.78 -15.49
C GLY A 113 -6.80 34.80 -15.51
N ILE A 114 -6.19 35.31 -16.59
CA ILE A 114 -4.72 35.38 -16.72
C ILE A 114 -4.16 36.41 -15.73
N LYS A 115 -4.85 37.53 -15.54
CA LYS A 115 -4.51 38.52 -14.52
C LYS A 115 -4.53 37.91 -13.10
N ALA A 116 -5.55 37.12 -12.77
CA ALA A 116 -5.65 36.46 -11.47
C ALA A 116 -4.50 35.46 -11.23
N VAL A 117 -4.12 34.66 -12.24
CA VAL A 117 -2.99 33.71 -12.10
C VAL A 117 -1.64 34.43 -12.05
N TYR A 118 -1.45 35.54 -12.79
CA TYR A 118 -0.27 36.41 -12.64
C TYR A 118 -0.14 36.96 -11.22
N GLU A 119 -1.22 37.52 -10.68
CA GLU A 119 -1.24 38.07 -9.32
C GLU A 119 -0.94 36.98 -8.29
N LYS A 120 -1.55 35.80 -8.42
CA LYS A 120 -1.31 34.62 -7.58
C LYS A 120 0.17 34.16 -7.63
N LYS A 121 0.77 34.08 -8.83
CA LYS A 121 2.19 33.74 -9.02
C LYS A 121 3.13 34.78 -8.41
N LEU A 122 2.84 36.07 -8.59
CA LEU A 122 3.59 37.17 -7.93
C LEU A 122 3.56 37.02 -6.41
N SER A 123 2.38 36.78 -5.81
CA SER A 123 2.26 36.56 -4.36
C SER A 123 3.06 35.36 -3.87
N HIS A 124 3.09 34.26 -4.63
CA HIS A 124 3.88 33.08 -4.26
C HIS A 124 5.40 33.37 -4.30
N MET A 125 5.87 34.09 -5.32
CA MET A 125 7.28 34.49 -5.42
C MET A 125 7.69 35.45 -4.30
N GLN A 126 6.84 36.41 -3.95
CA GLN A 126 7.07 37.33 -2.82
C GLN A 126 7.08 36.57 -1.48
N ALA A 127 6.25 35.54 -1.31
CA ALA A 127 6.19 34.75 -0.08
C ALA A 127 7.50 33.98 0.14
N LEU A 128 8.06 33.38 -0.92
CA LEU A 128 9.36 32.72 -0.88
C LEU A 128 10.51 33.72 -0.62
N GLU A 129 10.48 34.91 -1.21
CA GLU A 129 11.47 35.96 -0.95
C GLU A 129 11.41 36.45 0.51
N LEU A 130 10.21 36.52 1.09
CA LEU A 130 10.03 36.85 2.51
C LEU A 130 10.57 35.75 3.43
N VAL A 131 10.38 34.47 3.08
CA VAL A 131 11.01 33.33 3.78
C VAL A 131 12.54 33.49 3.75
N LYS A 132 13.14 33.69 2.58
CA LYS A 132 14.60 33.90 2.43
C LYS A 132 15.13 35.00 3.34
N CYS A 133 14.49 36.17 3.32
CA CYS A 133 14.89 37.31 4.14
C CYS A 133 14.73 37.02 5.65
N LEU A 134 13.65 36.36 6.06
CA LEU A 134 13.42 35.97 7.45
C LEU A 134 14.43 34.92 7.93
N CYS A 135 14.68 33.87 7.15
CA CYS A 135 15.65 32.81 7.48
C CYS A 135 17.04 33.41 7.64
N LYS A 136 17.48 34.26 6.72
CA LYS A 136 18.77 34.95 6.81
C LYS A 136 18.89 35.82 8.06
N GLU A 137 17.86 36.59 8.39
CA GLU A 137 17.88 37.45 9.59
C GLU A 137 17.90 36.61 10.88
N VAL A 138 17.03 35.59 11.00
CA VAL A 138 17.03 34.65 12.15
C VAL A 138 18.40 33.99 12.33
N MET A 139 19.00 33.50 11.25
CA MET A 139 20.29 32.81 11.27
C MET A 139 21.50 33.76 11.30
N SER A 140 21.29 35.08 11.25
CA SER A 140 22.35 36.09 11.42
C SER A 140 22.51 36.57 12.86
N GLN A 141 21.54 36.29 13.76
CA GLN A 141 21.59 36.71 15.18
C GLN A 141 22.46 35.77 16.06
N VAL A 142 23.45 35.10 15.44
CA VAL A 142 24.21 33.97 15.99
C VAL A 142 25.16 34.34 17.14
N GLU A 143 25.50 35.62 17.32
CA GLU A 143 26.48 36.05 18.34
C GLU A 143 25.94 36.15 19.78
N SER A 144 24.68 35.79 20.08
CA SER A 144 24.18 35.79 21.48
C SER A 144 23.10 34.77 21.87
N GLN A 145 22.39 34.15 20.91
CA GLN A 145 21.25 33.26 21.20
C GLN A 145 21.26 31.98 20.34
N ILE A 146 22.40 31.28 20.33
CA ILE A 146 22.68 30.11 19.46
C ILE A 146 21.56 29.04 19.50
N GLY A 147 20.99 28.77 20.66
CA GLY A 147 19.90 27.79 20.80
C GLY A 147 18.58 28.23 20.15
N ASP A 148 18.13 29.46 20.40
CA ASP A 148 16.78 29.89 20.04
C ASP A 148 16.57 29.98 18.52
N SER A 149 17.54 30.51 17.77
CA SER A 149 17.44 30.63 16.31
C SER A 149 17.43 29.28 15.60
N PHE A 150 18.24 28.32 16.09
CA PHE A 150 18.27 26.95 15.56
C PHE A 150 16.96 26.20 15.87
N ILE A 151 16.42 26.37 17.09
CA ILE A 151 15.11 25.84 17.50
C ILE A 151 13.97 26.42 16.65
N ILE A 152 13.96 27.74 16.39
CA ILE A 152 12.97 28.40 15.53
C ILE A 152 13.01 27.78 14.13
N SER A 153 14.18 27.76 13.48
CA SER A 153 14.31 27.28 12.11
C SER A 153 13.92 25.80 11.98
N SER A 154 14.42 24.94 12.87
CA SER A 154 14.03 23.52 12.92
C SER A 154 12.52 23.32 13.08
N LYS A 155 11.88 23.98 14.07
CA LYS A 155 10.43 23.87 14.27
C LYS A 155 9.63 24.34 13.05
N THR A 156 10.06 25.41 12.39
CA THR A 156 9.38 25.88 11.17
C THR A 156 9.57 24.95 9.98
N LEU A 157 10.68 24.23 9.88
CA LEU A 157 10.91 23.22 8.84
C LEU A 157 9.96 22.02 8.98
N PHE A 158 9.78 21.53 10.22
CA PHE A 158 8.81 20.46 10.51
C PHE A 158 7.37 20.88 10.23
N ILE A 159 6.99 22.11 10.60
CA ILE A 159 5.67 22.67 10.29
C ILE A 159 5.47 22.80 8.77
N ALA A 160 6.44 23.35 8.02
CA ALA A 160 6.34 23.47 6.57
C ALA A 160 6.24 22.08 5.89
N THR A 161 6.92 21.07 6.46
CA THR A 161 6.81 19.65 6.06
C THR A 161 5.40 19.12 6.31
N GLU A 162 4.84 19.28 7.51
CA GLU A 162 3.45 18.92 7.86
C GLU A 162 2.43 19.55 6.89
N PHE A 163 2.59 20.84 6.56
CA PHE A 163 1.69 21.57 5.66
C PHE A 163 1.96 21.34 4.16
N GLY A 164 3.07 20.70 3.80
CA GLY A 164 3.41 20.31 2.42
C GLY A 164 4.00 21.43 1.56
N ILE A 165 4.67 22.42 2.18
CA ILE A 165 5.17 23.62 1.50
C ILE A 165 6.58 23.38 0.91
N VAL A 166 6.62 22.90 -0.33
CA VAL A 166 7.84 22.41 -0.99
C VAL A 166 8.91 23.49 -1.11
N GLU A 167 8.55 24.70 -1.51
CA GLU A 167 9.48 25.80 -1.74
C GLU A 167 10.14 26.28 -0.44
N PHE A 168 9.39 26.23 0.67
CA PHE A 168 9.87 26.61 2.00
C PHE A 168 10.87 25.57 2.55
N VAL A 169 10.53 24.28 2.41
CA VAL A 169 11.38 23.16 2.83
C VAL A 169 12.66 23.11 1.98
N ALA A 170 12.54 23.29 0.66
CA ALA A 170 13.68 23.34 -0.24
C ALA A 170 14.63 24.49 0.09
N GLU A 171 14.10 25.68 0.37
CA GLU A 171 14.90 26.86 0.75
C GLU A 171 15.70 26.62 2.04
N LEU A 172 15.04 26.14 3.11
CA LEU A 172 15.71 25.90 4.38
C LEU A 172 16.79 24.82 4.29
N ILE A 173 16.51 23.70 3.60
CA ILE A 173 17.48 22.61 3.46
C ILE A 173 18.64 23.00 2.52
N SER A 174 18.38 23.77 1.47
CA SER A 174 19.44 24.23 0.55
C SER A 174 20.36 25.27 1.19
N SER A 175 19.80 26.16 2.01
CA SER A 175 20.56 27.19 2.72
C SER A 175 21.24 26.67 4.01
N TYR A 176 20.68 25.63 4.64
CA TYR A 176 21.15 25.04 5.91
C TYR A 176 21.04 23.49 5.87
N PRO A 177 21.94 22.79 5.16
CA PRO A 177 21.85 21.35 4.94
C PRO A 177 21.85 20.50 6.22
N GLU A 178 22.40 21.01 7.32
CA GLU A 178 22.43 20.33 8.61
C GLU A 178 21.03 20.02 9.16
N PHE A 179 20.00 20.77 8.76
CA PHE A 179 18.63 20.53 9.21
C PHE A 179 18.04 19.20 8.71
N ILE A 180 18.64 18.54 7.70
CA ILE A 180 18.16 17.23 7.23
C ILE A 180 18.25 16.13 8.30
N TRP A 181 19.19 16.28 9.24
CA TRP A 181 19.44 15.35 10.35
C TRP A 181 18.56 15.60 11.57
N MET A 182 17.80 16.70 11.58
CA MET A 182 17.00 17.05 12.74
C MET A 182 15.84 16.07 12.92
N VAL A 183 15.50 15.88 14.19
CA VAL A 183 14.28 15.21 14.65
C VAL A 183 13.44 16.20 15.46
N ASP A 184 12.14 15.96 15.49
CA ASP A 184 11.22 16.71 16.34
C ASP A 184 11.25 16.20 17.80
N ASP A 185 10.39 16.80 18.63
CA ASP A 185 10.28 16.45 20.05
C ASP A 185 9.86 14.97 20.28
N GLU A 186 9.37 14.23 19.27
CA GLU A 186 9.00 12.80 19.32
C GLU A 186 10.01 11.88 18.60
N ASN A 187 11.22 12.37 18.33
CA ASN A 187 12.28 11.69 17.59
C ASN A 187 11.95 11.40 16.11
N ARG A 188 11.03 12.15 15.49
CA ARG A 188 10.61 11.96 14.10
C ARG A 188 11.43 12.85 13.16
N SER A 189 12.06 12.26 12.14
CA SER A 189 12.73 13.01 11.07
C SER A 189 11.73 13.59 10.05
N LEU A 190 12.21 14.44 9.13
CA LEU A 190 11.38 15.04 8.08
C LEU A 190 10.66 13.98 7.21
N PHE A 191 11.28 12.82 6.99
CA PHE A 191 10.65 11.70 6.30
C PHE A 191 9.43 11.16 7.06
N HIS A 192 9.55 10.97 8.38
CA HIS A 192 8.45 10.52 9.22
C HIS A 192 7.26 11.48 9.14
N ILE A 193 7.49 12.80 9.22
CA ILE A 193 6.43 13.81 9.10
C ILE A 193 5.85 13.85 7.67
N ALA A 194 6.67 13.77 6.62
CA ALA A 194 6.20 13.73 5.24
C ALA A 194 5.31 12.50 4.96
N VAL A 195 5.65 11.34 5.55
CA VAL A 195 4.86 10.10 5.46
C VAL A 195 3.56 10.21 6.27
N MET A 196 3.61 10.65 7.53
CA MET A 196 2.42 10.83 8.37
C MET A 196 1.39 11.77 7.73
N HIS A 197 1.85 12.88 7.13
CA HIS A 197 0.99 13.91 6.56
C HIS A 197 0.79 13.76 5.04
N ARG A 198 1.14 12.61 4.46
CA ARG A 198 0.89 12.26 3.04
C ARG A 198 1.39 13.32 2.06
N ARG A 199 2.67 13.71 2.20
CA ARG A 199 3.32 14.80 1.46
C ARG A 199 4.35 14.28 0.45
N ALA A 200 3.92 13.51 -0.55
CA ALA A 200 4.83 12.88 -1.52
C ALA A 200 5.79 13.87 -2.23
N LYS A 201 5.38 15.12 -2.51
CA LYS A 201 6.29 16.13 -3.06
C LYS A 201 7.43 16.52 -2.09
N ILE A 202 7.14 16.59 -0.79
CA ILE A 202 8.18 16.81 0.23
C ILE A 202 9.05 15.56 0.36
N PHE A 203 8.44 14.38 0.44
CA PHE A 203 9.16 13.10 0.49
C PHE A 203 10.14 12.97 -0.68
N SER A 204 9.71 13.25 -1.91
CA SER A 204 10.55 13.20 -3.11
C SER A 204 11.69 14.23 -3.06
N LEU A 205 11.41 15.47 -2.63
CA LEU A 205 12.43 16.51 -2.41
C LEU A 205 13.51 16.03 -1.43
N ILE A 206 13.14 15.50 -0.26
CA ILE A 206 14.13 15.06 0.73
C ILE A 206 14.81 13.73 0.35
N TYR A 207 14.14 12.85 -0.40
CA TYR A 207 14.70 11.61 -0.92
C TYR A 207 15.78 11.86 -1.99
N SER A 208 15.67 12.95 -2.76
CA SER A 208 16.67 13.34 -3.77
C SER A 208 18.00 13.88 -3.21
N ILE A 209 18.15 14.01 -1.89
CA ILE A 209 19.38 14.54 -1.22
C ILE A 209 20.54 13.50 -1.20
N GLY A 210 20.35 12.34 -1.85
CA GLY A 210 21.39 11.32 -2.04
C GLY A 210 21.61 10.46 -0.80
N ALA A 211 22.85 9.98 -0.60
CA ALA A 211 23.22 8.96 0.41
C ALA A 211 22.88 9.29 1.87
N HIS A 212 22.53 10.56 2.18
CA HIS A 212 22.00 10.97 3.47
C HIS A 212 20.68 10.24 3.80
N LYS A 213 19.87 9.92 2.78
CA LYS A 213 18.56 9.25 2.94
C LYS A 213 18.70 7.93 3.68
N ASP A 214 19.70 7.12 3.36
CA ASP A 214 19.81 5.72 3.80
C ASP A 214 20.01 5.65 5.33
N LEU A 215 20.85 6.53 5.87
CA LEU A 215 21.05 6.69 7.31
C LEU A 215 19.78 7.20 8.03
N ILE A 216 19.03 8.13 7.42
CA ILE A 216 17.80 8.68 8.01
C ILE A 216 16.63 7.67 7.93
N THR A 217 16.62 6.77 6.93
CA THR A 217 15.59 5.72 6.84
C THR A 217 15.64 4.73 8.01
N SER A 218 16.80 4.59 8.66
CA SER A 218 16.98 3.75 9.85
C SER A 218 16.46 4.37 11.16
N TYR A 219 16.09 5.66 11.15
CA TYR A 219 15.58 6.32 12.35
C TYR A 219 14.20 5.76 12.72
N LYS A 220 13.88 5.79 14.02
CA LYS A 220 12.58 5.42 14.57
C LYS A 220 12.06 6.50 15.51
N ASP A 221 10.74 6.69 15.57
CA ASP A 221 10.12 7.58 16.56
C ASP A 221 10.23 7.01 18.00
N ARG A 222 9.84 7.80 19.00
CA ARG A 222 9.83 7.38 20.41
C ARG A 222 8.99 6.11 20.71
N GLY A 223 8.06 5.75 19.83
CA GLY A 223 7.27 4.52 19.92
C GLY A 223 7.83 3.37 19.07
N ASP A 224 9.12 3.41 18.74
CA ASP A 224 9.84 2.44 17.90
C ASP A 224 9.27 2.31 16.47
N ASN A 225 8.52 3.30 15.99
CA ASN A 225 7.95 3.28 14.65
C ASN A 225 8.97 3.78 13.61
N ASN A 226 9.26 2.95 12.61
CA ASN A 226 9.94 3.37 11.39
C ASN A 226 8.94 4.02 10.39
N MET A 227 9.43 4.48 9.26
CA MET A 227 8.60 5.09 8.20
C MET A 227 7.48 4.18 7.68
N LEU A 228 7.70 2.86 7.57
CA LEU A 228 6.68 1.92 7.08
C LEU A 228 5.54 1.78 8.08
N HIS A 229 5.85 1.74 9.38
CA HIS A 229 4.85 1.73 10.45
C HIS A 229 4.00 3.02 10.41
N LEU A 230 4.60 4.18 10.11
CA LEU A 230 3.88 5.45 9.95
C LEU A 230 3.12 5.59 8.62
N ALA A 231 3.59 4.94 7.55
CA ALA A 231 2.85 4.84 6.29
C ALA A 231 1.58 4.02 6.48
N GLY A 232 1.66 2.92 7.22
CA GLY A 232 0.53 2.07 7.56
C GLY A 232 -0.54 2.73 8.45
N LYS A 233 -0.16 3.66 9.34
CA LYS A 233 -1.11 4.40 10.19
C LYS A 233 -2.12 5.19 9.35
N LEU A 234 -3.36 5.26 9.85
CA LEU A 234 -4.45 6.01 9.22
C LEU A 234 -4.05 7.49 9.02
N ALA A 235 -4.31 8.02 7.82
CA ALA A 235 -3.97 9.40 7.49
C ALA A 235 -4.73 10.41 8.39
N PRO A 236 -4.16 11.59 8.68
CA PRO A 236 -4.82 12.65 9.43
C PRO A 236 -6.22 13.01 8.90
N SER A 237 -7.17 13.28 9.80
CA SER A 237 -8.60 13.49 9.47
C SER A 237 -8.84 14.56 8.40
N TYR A 238 -8.04 15.64 8.38
CA TYR A 238 -8.14 16.70 7.36
C TYR A 238 -7.75 16.24 5.94
N LEU A 239 -7.07 15.10 5.78
CA LEU A 239 -6.75 14.46 4.51
C LEU A 239 -7.79 13.39 4.13
N LEU A 240 -8.29 12.64 5.12
CA LEU A 240 -9.42 11.71 4.93
C LEU A 240 -10.64 12.44 4.34
N ASN A 241 -10.85 13.70 4.76
CA ASN A 241 -11.93 14.56 4.27
C ASN A 241 -11.68 15.18 2.88
N VAL A 242 -10.54 14.91 2.22
CA VAL A 242 -10.20 15.43 0.87
C VAL A 242 -10.37 14.37 -0.22
N VAL A 243 -10.36 13.08 0.13
CA VAL A 243 -10.55 11.96 -0.79
C VAL A 243 -11.72 11.10 -0.32
N SER A 244 -12.81 11.13 -1.10
CA SER A 244 -14.10 10.54 -0.76
C SER A 244 -14.13 9.02 -0.82
N GLY A 245 -13.72 8.35 0.26
CA GLY A 245 -13.84 6.90 0.39
C GLY A 245 -12.60 6.20 0.91
N PRO A 246 -12.72 5.25 1.87
CA PRO A 246 -11.63 4.35 2.23
C PRO A 246 -11.06 3.57 1.03
N ALA A 247 -11.85 3.25 0.01
CA ALA A 247 -11.34 2.60 -1.21
C ALA A 247 -10.60 3.57 -2.14
N LEU A 248 -11.09 4.80 -2.32
CA LEU A 248 -10.38 5.85 -3.07
C LEU A 248 -9.10 6.33 -2.35
N GLN A 249 -9.11 6.30 -1.01
CA GLN A 249 -7.92 6.47 -0.19
C GLN A 249 -6.96 5.30 -0.40
N MET A 250 -7.41 4.05 -0.23
CA MET A 250 -6.60 2.86 -0.52
C MET A 250 -6.05 2.90 -1.95
N GLN A 251 -6.84 3.15 -2.99
CA GLN A 251 -6.37 3.31 -4.38
C GLN A 251 -5.22 4.32 -4.51
N ARG A 252 -5.29 5.44 -3.78
CA ARG A 252 -4.28 6.49 -3.85
C ARG A 252 -3.03 6.19 -3.02
N GLU A 253 -3.18 5.54 -1.87
CA GLU A 253 -2.07 4.98 -1.09
C GLU A 253 -1.39 3.83 -1.86
N LEU A 254 -2.18 3.02 -2.59
CA LEU A 254 -1.71 1.94 -3.45
C LEU A 254 -0.78 2.48 -4.56
N LEU A 255 -1.14 3.59 -5.19
CA LEU A 255 -0.30 4.25 -6.20
C LEU A 255 0.96 4.92 -5.62
N TRP A 256 1.05 5.17 -4.31
CA TRP A 256 2.20 5.82 -3.68
C TRP A 256 3.20 4.86 -3.05
N PHE A 257 2.74 3.82 -2.34
CA PHE A 257 3.61 2.98 -1.53
C PHE A 257 4.50 2.01 -2.34
N LYS A 258 4.10 1.65 -3.57
CA LYS A 258 4.86 0.76 -4.47
C LYS A 258 5.59 1.46 -5.64
N ARG A 259 5.70 2.80 -5.65
CA ARG A 259 6.57 3.47 -6.64
C ARG A 259 8.02 3.28 -6.24
N MET A 260 8.69 2.30 -6.84
CA MET A 260 10.07 1.94 -6.49
C MET A 260 11.07 3.06 -6.82
N GLY A 261 10.87 3.79 -7.92
CA GLY A 261 11.64 4.99 -8.26
C GLY A 261 11.37 5.56 -9.65
N THR A 262 12.43 6.01 -10.32
CA THR A 262 12.44 6.53 -11.70
C THR A 262 13.63 6.07 -12.53
N TYR A 263 14.61 5.42 -11.91
CA TYR A 263 15.85 4.96 -12.53
C TYR A 263 15.98 3.44 -12.41
N GLY A 264 16.71 2.78 -13.31
CA GLY A 264 16.93 1.33 -13.26
C GLY A 264 17.52 0.87 -11.92
N GLN A 265 18.41 1.67 -11.30
CA GLN A 265 19.01 1.39 -9.99
C GLN A 265 17.98 1.31 -8.84
N ASP A 266 16.79 1.86 -9.03
CA ASP A 266 15.71 1.84 -8.03
C ASP A 266 14.90 0.53 -8.08
N ILE A 267 15.18 -0.35 -9.06
CA ILE A 267 14.52 -1.66 -9.21
C ILE A 267 15.16 -2.66 -8.24
N PRO A 268 14.41 -3.25 -7.28
CA PRO A 268 14.98 -4.17 -6.31
C PRO A 268 15.53 -5.47 -6.93
N PHE A 269 16.46 -6.07 -6.21
CA PHE A 269 16.90 -7.45 -6.40
C PHE A 269 15.72 -8.43 -6.45
N GLU A 270 15.79 -9.45 -7.32
CA GLU A 270 14.76 -10.48 -7.50
C GLU A 270 13.34 -9.99 -7.87
N THR A 271 13.22 -8.83 -8.51
CA THR A 271 11.92 -8.32 -9.01
C THR A 271 11.30 -9.28 -10.04
N GLN A 272 10.18 -9.90 -9.67
CA GLN A 272 9.51 -10.93 -10.48
C GLN A 272 8.58 -10.38 -11.57
N PHE A 273 8.12 -9.14 -11.40
CA PHE A 273 7.14 -8.47 -12.23
C PHE A 273 7.29 -6.95 -12.02
N LEU A 274 7.36 -6.19 -13.11
CA LEU A 274 7.59 -4.75 -13.08
C LEU A 274 6.58 -4.06 -14.01
N ILE A 275 5.92 -3.01 -13.50
CA ILE A 275 5.11 -2.08 -14.29
C ILE A 275 5.90 -0.79 -14.44
N VAL A 276 5.99 -0.27 -15.66
CA VAL A 276 6.55 1.03 -15.99
C VAL A 276 5.45 1.93 -16.56
N GLU A 277 5.29 3.11 -15.98
CA GLU A 277 4.39 4.14 -16.47
C GLU A 277 5.10 5.00 -17.53
N GLY A 278 4.88 4.66 -18.80
CA GLY A 278 5.38 5.40 -19.95
C GLY A 278 4.55 6.65 -20.21
N HIS A 279 5.22 7.79 -20.36
CA HIS A 279 4.58 9.03 -20.78
C HIS A 279 4.68 9.10 -22.31
N SER A 280 3.55 8.93 -23.00
CA SER A 280 3.47 9.07 -24.46
C SER A 280 3.44 10.54 -24.87
N GLY A 281 4.60 11.19 -24.70
CA GLY A 281 4.80 12.60 -24.98
C GLY A 281 6.08 13.08 -24.34
N SER A 282 7.02 13.53 -25.19
CA SER A 282 8.15 14.34 -24.74
C SER A 282 7.65 15.65 -24.13
N HIS A 283 8.25 16.05 -23.00
CA HIS A 283 8.00 17.29 -22.23
C HIS A 283 6.73 17.33 -21.36
N PHE A 284 6.86 17.93 -20.17
CA PHE A 284 5.70 18.60 -19.56
C PHE A 284 5.25 19.69 -20.53
N GLY A 285 3.93 19.78 -20.77
CA GLY A 285 3.31 20.91 -21.44
C GLY A 285 3.27 20.81 -22.96
N GLU A 286 2.26 20.09 -23.47
CA GLU A 286 1.37 20.57 -24.54
C GLU A 286 0.13 19.65 -24.60
N GLU A 287 -1.07 20.22 -24.43
CA GLU A 287 -2.33 19.55 -24.80
C GLU A 287 -2.79 20.12 -26.14
N ASN A 288 -3.08 19.24 -27.10
CA ASN A 288 -3.75 19.61 -28.35
C ASN A 288 -5.20 20.07 -28.06
N GLU A 289 -5.75 20.94 -28.91
CA GLU A 289 -7.03 21.66 -28.71
C GLU A 289 -8.31 20.77 -28.61
N ASN A 290 -8.17 19.44 -28.62
CA ASN A 290 -9.27 18.47 -28.73
C ASN A 290 -9.48 17.58 -27.49
N GLY A 291 -9.38 18.14 -26.28
CA GLY A 291 -10.16 17.72 -25.09
C GLY A 291 -10.18 16.23 -24.67
N VAL A 292 -9.20 15.42 -25.07
CA VAL A 292 -9.07 14.01 -24.68
C VAL A 292 -7.73 13.83 -23.99
N ASP A 293 -7.81 13.52 -22.70
CA ASP A 293 -6.68 13.22 -21.80
C ASP A 293 -5.80 12.12 -22.41
N GLN A 294 -4.54 12.44 -22.75
CA GLN A 294 -3.57 11.44 -23.21
C GLN A 294 -3.19 10.55 -22.03
N SER A 295 -3.94 9.47 -21.88
CA SER A 295 -3.82 8.56 -20.74
C SER A 295 -2.43 7.94 -20.68
N ALA A 296 -1.87 7.86 -19.48
CA ALA A 296 -0.55 7.27 -19.26
C ALA A 296 -0.49 5.85 -19.82
N MET A 297 0.56 5.53 -20.57
CA MET A 297 0.71 4.22 -21.20
C MET A 297 1.48 3.27 -20.28
N TYR A 298 0.83 2.21 -19.83
CA TYR A 298 1.46 1.25 -18.94
C TYR A 298 2.16 0.16 -19.74
N THR A 299 3.37 -0.15 -19.29
CA THR A 299 4.24 -1.18 -19.83
C THR A 299 4.45 -2.24 -18.75
N VAL A 300 4.30 -3.52 -19.09
CA VAL A 300 4.73 -4.62 -18.22
C VAL A 300 6.04 -5.20 -18.72
N PHE A 301 7.02 -5.30 -17.82
CA PHE A 301 8.22 -6.12 -17.96
C PHE A 301 7.99 -7.42 -17.16
N LEU A 302 7.88 -8.54 -17.87
CA LEU A 302 7.70 -9.85 -17.26
C LEU A 302 8.74 -10.83 -17.82
N PRO A 303 9.71 -11.31 -17.01
CA PRO A 303 10.71 -12.27 -17.47
C PRO A 303 10.06 -13.65 -17.65
N ILE A 304 10.10 -14.19 -18.88
CA ILE A 304 9.47 -15.46 -19.23
C ILE A 304 10.53 -16.58 -19.24
N LEU A 305 10.15 -17.73 -18.69
CA LEU A 305 11.06 -18.85 -18.44
C LEU A 305 11.17 -19.78 -19.65
N GLY A 306 12.41 -20.04 -20.09
CA GLY A 306 12.75 -21.14 -20.99
C GLY A 306 13.37 -22.32 -20.23
N GLY A 307 13.07 -23.56 -20.63
CA GLY A 307 13.74 -24.76 -20.13
C GLY A 307 13.65 -24.96 -18.60
N ASP A 308 14.76 -25.33 -17.97
CA ASP A 308 14.86 -25.58 -16.52
C ASP A 308 15.39 -24.36 -15.71
N PHE A 309 15.10 -23.13 -16.18
CA PHE A 309 15.56 -21.89 -15.56
C PHE A 309 14.44 -21.05 -14.93
N ARG A 310 14.78 -20.29 -13.89
CA ARG A 310 14.08 -19.11 -13.36
C ARG A 310 14.74 -17.85 -13.94
N ALA A 311 13.95 -16.81 -14.14
CA ALA A 311 14.41 -15.47 -14.51
C ALA A 311 13.72 -14.42 -13.62
N VAL A 312 14.47 -13.36 -13.28
CA VAL A 312 14.03 -12.20 -12.49
C VAL A 312 14.68 -10.93 -13.03
N LEU A 313 14.20 -9.76 -12.59
CA LEU A 313 14.72 -8.44 -12.92
C LEU A 313 15.42 -7.82 -11.70
N GLN A 314 16.41 -6.96 -11.93
CA GLN A 314 16.98 -6.08 -10.90
C GLN A 314 17.60 -4.82 -11.53
N GLY A 315 17.87 -3.83 -10.69
CA GLY A 315 18.66 -2.66 -11.02
C GLY A 315 20.14 -2.81 -10.68
N ASN A 316 21.00 -2.05 -11.35
CA ASN A 316 22.41 -1.90 -10.97
C ASN A 316 22.82 -0.43 -10.74
N ALA A 317 24.04 -0.22 -10.24
CA ALA A 317 24.57 1.11 -9.92
C ALA A 317 24.74 2.05 -11.14
N ASN A 318 24.71 1.52 -12.37
CA ASN A 318 24.74 2.30 -13.61
C ASN A 318 23.34 2.68 -14.10
N THR A 319 22.28 2.39 -13.31
CA THR A 319 20.89 2.63 -13.71
C THR A 319 20.40 1.74 -14.87
N GLU A 320 21.08 0.61 -15.10
CA GLU A 320 20.70 -0.39 -16.10
C GLU A 320 19.69 -1.40 -15.51
N LEU A 321 18.87 -1.99 -16.40
CA LEU A 321 17.98 -3.11 -16.07
C LEU A 321 18.72 -4.43 -16.35
N GLU A 322 18.92 -5.24 -15.33
CA GLU A 322 19.53 -6.55 -15.43
C GLU A 322 18.47 -7.66 -15.41
N ILE A 323 18.69 -8.71 -16.20
CA ILE A 323 17.89 -9.95 -16.19
C ILE A 323 18.78 -11.04 -15.59
N CYS A 324 18.41 -11.54 -14.41
CA CYS A 324 19.17 -12.58 -13.72
C CYS A 324 18.53 -13.95 -13.93
N LEU A 325 19.37 -14.95 -14.19
CA LEU A 325 18.96 -16.30 -14.61
C LEU A 325 19.51 -17.34 -13.62
N GLU A 326 18.70 -18.34 -13.27
CA GLU A 326 19.07 -19.36 -12.29
C GLU A 326 18.44 -20.72 -12.64
N SER A 327 19.24 -21.77 -12.87
CA SER A 327 18.75 -23.16 -12.95
C SER A 327 18.53 -23.77 -11.55
N GLY A 328 19.32 -23.32 -10.57
CA GLY A 328 19.49 -23.98 -9.29
C GLY A 328 20.11 -25.37 -9.41
N ASP A 329 20.79 -25.68 -10.53
CA ASP A 329 21.43 -26.95 -10.83
C ASP A 329 22.92 -26.71 -11.20
N PRO A 330 23.90 -27.21 -10.42
CA PRO A 330 25.31 -27.01 -10.71
C PRO A 330 25.81 -27.79 -11.93
N ALA A 331 25.02 -28.73 -12.48
CA ALA A 331 25.36 -29.46 -13.71
C ALA A 331 24.89 -28.75 -15.00
N VAL A 332 24.32 -27.54 -14.90
CA VAL A 332 23.84 -26.77 -16.06
C VAL A 332 24.90 -25.77 -16.50
N GLU A 333 25.52 -26.05 -17.65
CA GLU A 333 26.65 -25.29 -18.19
C GLU A 333 26.24 -24.18 -19.20
N GLY A 334 24.97 -24.10 -19.59
CA GLY A 334 24.47 -23.10 -20.55
C GLY A 334 22.94 -23.09 -20.72
N PHE A 335 22.42 -22.06 -21.39
CA PHE A 335 20.99 -21.86 -21.67
C PHE A 335 20.76 -21.52 -23.15
N GLU A 336 19.58 -21.83 -23.70
CA GLU A 336 19.28 -21.64 -25.13
C GLU A 336 18.37 -20.45 -25.45
N VAL A 337 17.33 -20.17 -24.64
CA VAL A 337 16.32 -19.14 -24.99
C VAL A 337 15.80 -18.41 -23.76
N ILE A 338 15.76 -17.07 -23.86
CA ILE A 338 15.01 -16.16 -22.98
C ILE A 338 13.89 -15.58 -23.82
N TRP A 339 12.66 -15.56 -23.29
CA TRP A 339 11.57 -14.79 -23.88
C TRP A 339 11.32 -13.55 -23.04
N PHE A 340 11.18 -12.41 -23.70
CA PHE A 340 10.82 -11.15 -23.06
C PHE A 340 9.54 -10.63 -23.73
N LEU A 341 8.53 -10.31 -22.93
CA LEU A 341 7.28 -9.76 -23.42
C LEU A 341 7.10 -8.33 -22.91
N TRP A 342 6.92 -7.43 -23.86
CA TRP A 342 6.45 -6.06 -23.65
C TRP A 342 5.05 -5.95 -24.25
N LEU A 343 4.10 -5.48 -23.46
CA LEU A 343 2.81 -4.99 -23.96
C LEU A 343 2.56 -3.58 -23.42
N LEU A 344 1.78 -2.83 -24.20
CA LEU A 344 1.42 -1.44 -23.98
C LEU A 344 -0.11 -1.35 -23.90
N ASP A 345 -0.64 -0.73 -22.86
CA ASP A 345 -2.08 -0.49 -22.72
C ASP A 345 -2.38 0.83 -21.99
N GLN A 346 -3.63 1.30 -22.10
CA GLN A 346 -4.10 2.55 -21.50
C GLN A 346 -4.40 2.43 -20.00
N THR A 347 -4.53 1.21 -19.47
CA THR A 347 -4.68 0.96 -18.04
C THR A 347 -3.68 -0.08 -17.55
N HIS A 348 -3.23 0.07 -16.30
CA HIS A 348 -2.33 -0.89 -15.68
C HIS A 348 -2.96 -2.25 -15.41
N PHE A 349 -4.31 -2.38 -15.38
CA PHE A 349 -4.94 -3.69 -15.23
C PHE A 349 -4.99 -4.43 -16.57
N ASP A 350 -5.44 -3.77 -17.63
CA ASP A 350 -5.57 -4.37 -18.97
C ASP A 350 -4.22 -4.86 -19.50
N VAL A 351 -3.14 -4.07 -19.34
CA VAL A 351 -1.78 -4.49 -19.75
C VAL A 351 -1.34 -5.74 -18.99
N ILE A 352 -1.67 -5.89 -17.70
CA ILE A 352 -1.28 -7.06 -16.90
C ILE A 352 -2.04 -8.29 -17.37
N THR A 353 -3.36 -8.20 -17.49
CA THR A 353 -4.21 -9.30 -17.94
C THR A 353 -3.87 -9.72 -19.37
N ASN A 354 -3.65 -8.77 -20.29
CA ASN A 354 -3.23 -9.03 -21.66
C ASN A 354 -1.82 -9.66 -21.71
N THR A 355 -0.90 -9.26 -20.81
CA THR A 355 0.41 -9.90 -20.65
C THR A 355 0.27 -11.33 -20.18
N VAL A 356 -0.40 -11.60 -19.06
CA VAL A 356 -0.50 -12.96 -18.51
C VAL A 356 -1.26 -13.90 -19.47
N LYS A 357 -2.34 -13.44 -20.12
CA LYS A 357 -3.04 -14.21 -21.18
C LYS A 357 -2.21 -14.42 -22.44
N THR A 358 -1.18 -13.61 -22.70
CA THR A 358 -0.21 -13.84 -23.78
C THR A 358 0.86 -14.86 -23.36
N VAL A 359 1.39 -14.74 -22.13
CA VAL A 359 2.35 -15.71 -21.58
C VAL A 359 1.72 -17.10 -21.44
N GLU A 360 0.44 -17.18 -21.07
CA GLU A 360 -0.34 -18.43 -21.02
C GLU A 360 -0.40 -19.11 -22.40
N ARG A 361 -0.72 -18.37 -23.46
CA ARG A 361 -0.76 -18.87 -24.84
C ARG A 361 0.60 -19.36 -25.34
N HIS A 362 1.68 -18.68 -24.94
CA HIS A 362 3.05 -19.00 -25.31
C HIS A 362 3.61 -20.22 -24.57
N LEU A 363 3.55 -20.21 -23.23
CA LEU A 363 4.14 -21.27 -22.41
C LEU A 363 3.27 -22.53 -22.36
N GLN A 364 1.94 -22.38 -22.30
CA GLN A 364 0.98 -23.47 -22.11
C GLN A 364 1.24 -24.34 -20.84
N THR A 365 2.06 -23.87 -19.90
CA THR A 365 2.43 -24.60 -18.67
C THR A 365 1.54 -24.27 -17.47
N PHE A 366 0.79 -23.17 -17.51
CA PHE A 366 -0.23 -22.77 -16.53
C PHE A 366 -1.54 -22.40 -17.24
N CYS A 367 -2.57 -22.07 -16.46
CA CYS A 367 -3.82 -21.49 -16.97
C CYS A 367 -4.10 -20.15 -16.27
N HIS A 368 -4.72 -19.20 -16.96
CA HIS A 368 -5.25 -17.97 -16.35
C HIS A 368 -6.37 -18.32 -15.34
N ARG A 369 -6.52 -17.52 -14.28
CA ARG A 369 -7.46 -17.75 -13.17
C ARG A 369 -8.89 -18.06 -13.66
N GLU A 370 -9.37 -17.32 -14.67
CA GLU A 370 -10.70 -17.48 -15.28
C GLU A 370 -11.03 -18.90 -15.74
N LYS A 371 -10.02 -19.69 -16.13
CA LYS A 371 -10.21 -21.04 -16.68
C LYS A 371 -10.15 -22.13 -15.61
N LYS A 372 -9.98 -21.76 -14.34
CA LYS A 372 -9.81 -22.69 -13.22
C LYS A 372 -11.11 -22.86 -12.46
N LYS A 373 -11.37 -24.08 -11.99
CA LYS A 373 -12.47 -24.36 -11.08
C LYS A 373 -12.15 -23.78 -9.70
N MET A 374 -12.94 -22.80 -9.26
CA MET A 374 -12.86 -22.29 -7.90
C MET A 374 -13.35 -23.35 -6.88
N PRO A 375 -12.68 -23.49 -5.73
CA PRO A 375 -13.13 -24.40 -4.67
C PRO A 375 -14.28 -23.79 -3.87
N ASP A 376 -15.27 -24.62 -3.53
CA ASP A 376 -16.46 -24.21 -2.74
C ASP A 376 -16.10 -23.66 -1.36
N MET A 377 -14.90 -23.98 -0.84
CA MET A 377 -14.36 -23.41 0.41
C MET A 377 -14.44 -21.87 0.47
N LEU A 378 -14.28 -21.17 -0.67
CA LEU A 378 -14.35 -19.71 -0.75
C LEU A 378 -15.72 -19.15 -0.34
N ASN A 379 -16.79 -19.96 -0.43
CA ASN A 379 -18.16 -19.55 -0.10
C ASN A 379 -18.48 -19.63 1.40
N TRP A 380 -17.53 -20.04 2.24
CA TRP A 380 -17.80 -20.36 3.64
C TRP A 380 -16.87 -19.65 4.62
N PHE A 381 -17.35 -19.51 5.86
CA PHE A 381 -16.51 -19.22 7.01
C PHE A 381 -15.71 -20.45 7.43
N GLY A 382 -14.43 -20.26 7.77
CA GLY A 382 -13.56 -21.30 8.31
C GLY A 382 -12.71 -20.85 9.49
N TRP A 383 -11.88 -21.77 9.97
CA TRP A 383 -10.93 -21.54 11.06
C TRP A 383 -9.60 -22.21 10.76
N CYS A 384 -8.49 -21.54 11.03
CA CYS A 384 -7.13 -22.07 10.91
C CYS A 384 -6.53 -22.24 12.31
N THR A 385 -5.78 -23.32 12.55
CA THR A 385 -5.20 -23.62 13.86
C THR A 385 -3.88 -22.90 14.15
N TRP A 386 -3.30 -22.17 13.18
CA TRP A 386 -1.93 -21.65 13.28
C TRP A 386 -1.70 -20.67 14.44
N ASP A 387 -2.32 -19.49 14.49
CA ASP A 387 -2.12 -18.57 15.62
C ASP A 387 -2.78 -19.04 16.92
N ALA A 388 -3.74 -19.97 16.81
CA ALA A 388 -4.40 -20.58 17.95
C ALA A 388 -3.46 -21.48 18.77
N PHE A 389 -2.58 -22.25 18.13
CA PHE A 389 -1.72 -23.25 18.80
C PHE A 389 -0.27 -23.31 18.31
N TYR A 390 0.05 -22.70 17.18
CA TYR A 390 1.25 -22.95 16.38
C TYR A 390 1.53 -24.47 16.31
N THR A 391 2.78 -24.87 16.52
CA THR A 391 3.20 -26.27 16.51
C THR A 391 2.61 -27.12 17.64
N ASP A 392 1.92 -26.55 18.62
CA ASP A 392 1.27 -27.29 19.72
C ASP A 392 -0.11 -27.85 19.33
N VAL A 393 -0.57 -27.62 18.09
CA VAL A 393 -1.87 -28.12 17.60
C VAL A 393 -2.03 -29.63 17.83
N ALA A 394 -3.18 -30.02 18.39
CA ALA A 394 -3.52 -31.40 18.71
C ALA A 394 -5.02 -31.65 18.45
N SER A 395 -5.40 -32.92 18.28
CA SER A 395 -6.78 -33.33 18.01
C SER A 395 -7.82 -32.72 18.96
N GLU A 396 -7.50 -32.66 20.26
CA GLU A 396 -8.37 -32.08 21.30
C GLU A 396 -8.52 -30.56 21.17
N GLY A 397 -7.45 -29.83 20.83
CA GLY A 397 -7.51 -28.39 20.58
C GLY A 397 -8.38 -28.04 19.37
N VAL A 398 -8.38 -28.90 18.33
CA VAL A 398 -9.25 -28.76 17.16
C VAL A 398 -10.72 -28.88 17.56
N LYS A 399 -11.09 -29.91 18.35
CA LYS A 399 -12.48 -30.09 18.86
C LYS A 399 -12.94 -28.87 19.66
N GLN A 400 -12.12 -28.42 20.61
CA GLN A 400 -12.45 -27.29 21.48
C GLN A 400 -12.68 -25.98 20.70
N GLY A 401 -11.92 -25.72 19.62
CA GLY A 401 -12.14 -24.56 18.77
C GLY A 401 -13.41 -24.63 17.93
N LEU A 402 -13.72 -25.80 17.37
CA LEU A 402 -14.98 -26.03 16.64
C LEU A 402 -16.19 -25.85 17.57
N GLU A 403 -16.17 -26.48 18.75
CA GLU A 403 -17.18 -26.30 19.79
C GLU A 403 -17.32 -24.83 20.22
N SER A 404 -16.21 -24.10 20.37
CA SER A 404 -16.20 -22.70 20.76
C SER A 404 -16.92 -21.81 19.74
N LEU A 405 -16.61 -21.96 18.45
CA LEU A 405 -17.25 -21.22 17.37
C LEU A 405 -18.74 -21.58 17.21
N GLU A 406 -19.09 -22.86 17.40
CA GLU A 406 -20.47 -23.34 17.36
C GLU A 406 -21.30 -22.81 18.54
N LYS A 407 -20.78 -22.88 19.78
CA LYS A 407 -21.41 -22.25 20.97
C LYS A 407 -21.55 -20.73 20.82
N GLY A 408 -20.62 -20.10 20.11
CA GLY A 408 -20.70 -18.70 19.70
C GLY A 408 -21.80 -18.39 18.67
N GLY A 409 -22.37 -19.40 18.00
CA GLY A 409 -23.36 -19.24 16.94
C GLY A 409 -22.75 -18.86 15.58
N ILE A 410 -21.49 -19.23 15.32
CA ILE A 410 -20.81 -19.02 14.04
C ILE A 410 -20.04 -20.28 13.59
N PRO A 411 -20.72 -21.43 13.42
CA PRO A 411 -20.04 -22.70 13.14
C PRO A 411 -19.32 -22.67 11.78
N PRO A 412 -17.99 -22.92 11.73
CA PRO A 412 -17.24 -22.95 10.47
C PRO A 412 -17.67 -24.14 9.60
N LYS A 413 -17.51 -24.01 8.28
CA LYS A 413 -17.70 -25.12 7.32
C LYS A 413 -16.39 -25.74 6.86
N PHE A 414 -15.27 -25.12 7.16
CA PHE A 414 -13.96 -25.73 7.00
C PHE A 414 -13.03 -25.42 8.16
N VAL A 415 -12.11 -26.33 8.43
CA VAL A 415 -10.98 -26.12 9.32
C VAL A 415 -9.67 -26.42 8.59
N ILE A 416 -8.65 -25.60 8.80
CA ILE A 416 -7.27 -25.82 8.36
C ILE A 416 -6.48 -26.25 9.59
N ILE A 417 -6.04 -27.50 9.61
CA ILE A 417 -5.07 -28.02 10.58
C ILE A 417 -3.68 -27.64 10.05
N ASP A 418 -3.14 -26.54 10.57
CA ASP A 418 -1.86 -25.98 10.17
C ASP A 418 -0.65 -26.70 10.82
N ASP A 419 0.57 -26.22 10.59
CA ASP A 419 1.83 -26.90 10.95
C ASP A 419 1.91 -27.35 12.42
N GLY A 420 2.54 -28.51 12.66
CA GLY A 420 2.67 -29.18 13.95
C GLY A 420 1.98 -30.54 14.04
N TRP A 421 1.19 -30.96 13.04
CA TRP A 421 0.53 -32.27 13.02
C TRP A 421 1.40 -33.40 12.45
N GLN A 422 2.49 -33.08 11.74
CA GLN A 422 3.30 -34.02 10.96
C GLN A 422 4.34 -34.76 11.81
N SER A 423 4.75 -35.94 11.34
CA SER A 423 5.93 -36.63 11.89
C SER A 423 7.22 -35.93 11.45
N VAL A 424 7.90 -35.29 12.42
CA VAL A 424 9.15 -34.55 12.21
C VAL A 424 10.25 -34.99 13.18
N GLY A 425 11.50 -34.63 12.89
CA GLY A 425 12.66 -34.85 13.76
C GLY A 425 13.92 -34.19 13.23
N MET A 426 14.96 -34.09 14.08
CA MET A 426 16.26 -33.53 13.73
C MET A 426 17.27 -34.62 13.33
N ASP A 427 18.24 -34.27 12.48
CA ASP A 427 19.43 -35.11 12.27
C ASP A 427 20.28 -35.13 13.55
N PRO A 428 21.03 -36.22 13.87
CA PRO A 428 21.87 -36.29 15.07
C PRO A 428 22.96 -35.23 15.19
N THR A 429 23.31 -34.56 14.09
CA THR A 429 24.33 -33.50 14.01
C THR A 429 23.73 -32.09 13.93
N SER A 430 22.39 -31.95 13.89
CA SER A 430 21.74 -30.65 13.78
C SER A 430 21.68 -29.93 15.12
N VAL A 431 21.85 -28.61 15.09
CA VAL A 431 21.57 -27.72 16.23
C VAL A 431 20.14 -27.21 16.10
N GLU A 432 19.42 -27.09 17.22
CA GLU A 432 18.05 -26.60 17.24
C GLU A 432 17.96 -25.13 16.82
N ALA A 433 17.03 -24.82 15.92
CA ALA A 433 16.79 -23.49 15.37
C ALA A 433 15.31 -23.12 15.54
N LYS A 434 14.88 -22.96 16.79
CA LYS A 434 13.53 -22.49 17.16
C LYS A 434 13.38 -21.01 16.82
N ALA A 435 12.31 -20.65 16.11
CA ALA A 435 11.76 -19.30 16.19
C ALA A 435 10.89 -19.13 17.44
N ASP A 436 10.68 -17.87 17.85
CA ASP A 436 9.89 -17.54 19.02
C ASP A 436 8.47 -18.13 18.91
N ASN A 437 8.10 -18.94 19.91
CA ASN A 437 6.79 -19.58 20.06
C ASN A 437 6.33 -20.44 18.85
N SER A 438 7.25 -20.93 18.02
CA SER A 438 6.91 -21.57 16.73
C SER A 438 7.89 -22.69 16.35
N ALA A 439 7.95 -23.04 15.06
CA ALA A 439 8.66 -24.21 14.57
C ALA A 439 10.19 -24.17 14.83
N ASN A 440 10.75 -25.36 15.02
CA ASN A 440 12.19 -25.59 14.94
C ASN A 440 12.57 -25.83 13.47
N PHE A 441 13.21 -24.85 12.84
CA PHE A 441 13.60 -24.91 11.42
C PHE A 441 14.67 -25.99 11.12
N ALA A 442 15.34 -26.54 12.13
CA ALA A 442 16.26 -27.67 11.97
C ALA A 442 15.55 -29.03 11.81
N ASN A 443 14.22 -29.08 12.01
CA ASN A 443 13.44 -30.29 11.78
C ASN A 443 13.34 -30.66 10.29
N ARG A 444 13.26 -31.96 10.05
CA ARG A 444 12.91 -32.58 8.76
C ARG A 444 11.63 -33.39 8.89
N LEU A 445 10.93 -33.58 7.78
CA LEU A 445 9.84 -34.55 7.69
C LEU A 445 10.44 -35.95 7.81
N THR A 446 10.05 -36.71 8.83
CA THR A 446 10.45 -38.13 8.96
C THR A 446 9.45 -39.03 8.24
N HIS A 447 8.16 -38.69 8.28
CA HIS A 447 7.10 -39.37 7.53
C HIS A 447 6.00 -38.38 7.10
N ILE A 448 5.31 -38.70 6.00
CA ILE A 448 4.10 -38.01 5.53
C ILE A 448 2.86 -38.22 6.44
N LYS A 449 2.97 -39.13 7.42
CA LYS A 449 1.92 -39.42 8.39
C LYS A 449 1.94 -38.43 9.55
N GLU A 450 0.78 -38.25 10.15
CA GLU A 450 0.58 -37.55 11.39
C GLU A 450 1.43 -38.08 12.56
N ASN A 451 1.70 -37.19 13.51
CA ASN A 451 2.37 -37.52 14.76
C ASN A 451 1.37 -37.93 15.86
N HIS A 452 1.92 -38.27 17.03
CA HIS A 452 1.17 -38.79 18.17
C HIS A 452 0.01 -37.89 18.65
N LYS A 453 0.02 -36.57 18.39
CA LYS A 453 -1.06 -35.65 18.80
C LYS A 453 -2.37 -35.81 18.01
N PHE A 454 -2.31 -36.56 16.91
CA PHE A 454 -3.45 -36.90 16.03
C PHE A 454 -3.66 -38.42 15.90
N LEU A 455 -2.88 -39.22 16.64
CA LEU A 455 -3.18 -40.63 16.83
C LEU A 455 -4.19 -40.79 17.97
N LYS A 456 -5.19 -41.65 17.77
CA LYS A 456 -6.09 -42.09 18.84
C LYS A 456 -5.28 -42.80 19.93
N ASP A 457 -5.44 -42.34 21.17
CA ASP A 457 -4.67 -42.80 22.33
C ASP A 457 -3.13 -42.67 22.14
N GLY A 458 -2.72 -41.72 21.30
CA GLY A 458 -1.34 -41.50 20.87
C GLY A 458 -0.39 -41.13 22.02
N LYS A 459 0.85 -41.60 21.92
CA LYS A 459 1.93 -41.32 22.87
C LYS A 459 3.19 -40.92 22.13
N GLU A 460 3.94 -39.98 22.67
CA GLU A 460 5.21 -39.55 22.09
C GLU A 460 6.18 -40.73 21.95
N GLY A 461 6.94 -40.76 20.85
CA GLY A 461 7.81 -41.89 20.49
C GLY A 461 7.10 -43.17 20.02
N HIS A 462 5.78 -43.29 20.18
CA HIS A 462 5.01 -44.44 19.71
C HIS A 462 4.31 -44.14 18.37
N ARG A 463 4.32 -45.13 17.48
CA ARG A 463 3.69 -45.08 16.16
C ARG A 463 2.68 -46.21 16.02
N VAL A 464 1.50 -45.88 15.49
CA VAL A 464 0.47 -46.83 15.04
C VAL A 464 0.31 -46.65 13.55
N ASP A 465 0.39 -47.72 12.77
CA ASP A 465 0.35 -47.65 11.30
C ASP A 465 -1.04 -47.83 10.68
N ASP A 466 -2.07 -48.04 11.50
CA ASP A 466 -3.48 -48.11 11.08
C ASP A 466 -4.06 -46.71 10.78
N PRO A 467 -4.46 -46.41 9.53
CA PRO A 467 -5.10 -45.14 9.19
C PRO A 467 -6.39 -44.87 9.98
N ALA A 468 -7.11 -45.89 10.44
CA ALA A 468 -8.33 -45.73 11.24
C ALA A 468 -8.06 -45.20 12.65
N MET A 469 -6.80 -45.18 13.09
CA MET A 469 -6.34 -44.59 14.35
C MET A 469 -5.68 -43.21 14.16
N GLY A 470 -5.50 -42.75 12.91
CA GLY A 470 -4.79 -41.52 12.56
C GLY A 470 -5.70 -40.34 12.23
N LEU A 471 -5.26 -39.47 11.30
CA LEU A 471 -6.06 -38.30 10.85
C LEU A 471 -7.48 -38.67 10.40
N ARG A 472 -7.70 -39.87 9.85
CA ARG A 472 -9.04 -40.35 9.48
C ARG A 472 -9.99 -40.41 10.69
N HIS A 473 -9.49 -40.81 11.87
CA HIS A 473 -10.31 -40.90 13.08
C HIS A 473 -10.90 -39.54 13.45
N ILE A 474 -10.02 -38.55 13.64
CA ILE A 474 -10.41 -37.20 14.03
C ILE A 474 -11.22 -36.50 12.93
N VAL A 475 -10.90 -36.70 11.65
CA VAL A 475 -11.67 -36.14 10.52
C VAL A 475 -13.09 -36.72 10.46
N THR A 476 -13.27 -38.02 10.73
CA THR A 476 -14.60 -38.62 10.85
C THR A 476 -15.33 -38.03 12.07
N GLU A 477 -14.69 -38.02 13.24
CA GLU A 477 -15.30 -37.55 14.49
C GLU A 477 -15.80 -36.10 14.39
N ILE A 478 -14.97 -35.16 13.92
CA ILE A 478 -15.38 -33.74 13.81
C ILE A 478 -16.41 -33.48 12.72
N LYS A 479 -16.52 -34.37 11.71
CA LYS A 479 -17.57 -34.28 10.67
C LYS A 479 -18.89 -34.91 11.09
N ASP A 480 -18.85 -35.89 11.99
CA ASP A 480 -20.06 -36.47 12.59
C ASP A 480 -20.64 -35.55 13.67
N GLN A 481 -19.78 -34.81 14.39
CA GLN A 481 -20.18 -33.90 15.48
C GLN A 481 -20.53 -32.47 15.00
N HIS A 482 -19.81 -31.93 14.01
CA HIS A 482 -19.99 -30.55 13.55
C HIS A 482 -20.38 -30.51 12.06
N ALA A 483 -21.08 -29.46 11.66
CA ALA A 483 -21.53 -29.25 10.28
C ALA A 483 -20.41 -28.81 9.31
N LEU A 484 -19.23 -29.42 9.40
CA LEU A 484 -18.04 -29.22 8.56
C LEU A 484 -18.19 -29.90 7.19
N LYS A 485 -17.96 -29.14 6.11
CA LYS A 485 -17.78 -29.67 4.77
C LYS A 485 -16.35 -30.19 4.56
N TYR A 486 -15.37 -29.36 4.92
CA TYR A 486 -13.97 -29.57 4.54
C TYR A 486 -13.03 -29.62 5.75
N VAL A 487 -11.98 -30.42 5.64
CA VAL A 487 -10.84 -30.40 6.55
C VAL A 487 -9.60 -30.33 5.68
N TYR A 488 -8.85 -29.26 5.83
CA TYR A 488 -7.57 -29.03 5.17
C TYR A 488 -6.45 -29.35 6.15
N VAL A 489 -5.29 -29.74 5.61
CA VAL A 489 -4.05 -29.90 6.37
C VAL A 489 -2.96 -29.10 5.66
N TRP A 490 -2.18 -28.32 6.40
CA TRP A 490 -0.98 -27.69 5.84
C TRP A 490 0.12 -28.75 5.68
N HIS A 491 0.85 -28.73 4.56
CA HIS A 491 1.99 -29.64 4.36
C HIS A 491 3.05 -29.01 3.47
N ALA A 492 4.31 -29.02 3.93
CA ALA A 492 5.44 -28.60 3.13
C ALA A 492 5.81 -29.66 2.07
N ILE A 493 5.57 -29.36 0.80
CA ILE A 493 5.67 -30.34 -0.30
C ILE A 493 7.11 -30.50 -0.80
N THR A 494 7.89 -29.42 -0.79
CA THR A 494 9.34 -29.42 -1.06
C THR A 494 10.16 -29.69 0.20
N GLY A 495 9.68 -30.62 1.02
CA GLY A 495 10.25 -30.94 2.34
C GLY A 495 9.85 -29.95 3.43
N TYR A 496 9.87 -30.41 4.68
CA TYR A 496 9.79 -29.55 5.87
C TYR A 496 11.01 -28.63 5.97
N TRP A 497 11.00 -27.64 6.86
CA TRP A 497 11.95 -26.51 6.93
C TRP A 497 13.44 -26.81 6.61
N GLY A 498 14.00 -27.95 7.04
CA GLY A 498 15.36 -28.37 6.65
C GLY A 498 15.60 -28.78 5.17
N GLY A 499 14.56 -28.83 4.34
CA GLY A 499 14.61 -29.12 2.89
C GLY A 499 14.62 -30.61 2.48
N VAL A 500 14.53 -30.86 1.17
CA VAL A 500 14.68 -32.20 0.56
C VAL A 500 16.15 -32.54 0.32
N ARG A 501 16.51 -33.82 0.44
CA ARG A 501 17.85 -34.35 0.13
C ARG A 501 18.26 -34.03 -1.33
N PRO A 502 19.44 -33.46 -1.60
CA PRO A 502 19.79 -32.79 -2.87
C PRO A 502 20.10 -33.71 -4.08
N VAL A 503 19.76 -35.00 -4.04
CA VAL A 503 20.22 -36.01 -5.02
C VAL A 503 19.33 -36.15 -6.28
N HIS A 504 18.45 -35.19 -6.54
CA HIS A 504 17.37 -35.31 -7.55
C HIS A 504 17.31 -34.17 -8.59
N GLY A 505 18.42 -33.44 -8.78
CA GLY A 505 18.57 -32.33 -9.73
C GLY A 505 18.22 -30.98 -9.13
N GLY A 506 18.39 -29.92 -9.92
CA GLY A 506 18.28 -28.55 -9.45
C GLY A 506 16.88 -28.05 -9.08
N ARG A 507 16.87 -26.95 -8.32
CA ARG A 507 15.70 -26.39 -7.64
C ARG A 507 14.49 -26.17 -8.57
N VAL A 508 14.71 -25.59 -9.75
CA VAL A 508 13.63 -25.21 -10.69
C VAL A 508 12.93 -26.45 -11.27
N LYS A 509 13.72 -27.39 -11.79
CA LYS A 509 13.23 -28.66 -12.37
C LYS A 509 12.48 -29.50 -11.34
N LEU A 510 12.99 -29.54 -10.11
CA LEU A 510 12.39 -30.27 -9.01
C LEU A 510 11.05 -29.65 -8.57
N ALA A 511 11.00 -28.33 -8.38
CA ALA A 511 9.76 -27.62 -8.03
C ALA A 511 8.64 -27.84 -9.06
N ARG A 512 8.97 -27.77 -10.36
CA ARG A 512 8.01 -28.04 -11.46
C ARG A 512 7.44 -29.46 -11.38
N LYS A 513 8.27 -30.47 -11.15
CA LYS A 513 7.84 -31.87 -10.98
C LYS A 513 6.93 -32.04 -9.75
N TYR A 514 7.27 -31.43 -8.62
CA TYR A 514 6.42 -31.47 -7.42
C TYR A 514 5.04 -30.84 -7.68
N HIS A 515 4.99 -29.67 -8.34
CA HIS A 515 3.72 -29.00 -8.64
C HIS A 515 2.84 -29.84 -9.58
N GLN A 516 3.41 -30.43 -10.63
CA GLN A 516 2.68 -31.33 -11.54
C GLN A 516 2.16 -32.59 -10.84
N ALA A 517 2.98 -33.22 -9.98
CA ALA A 517 2.57 -34.40 -9.22
C ALA A 517 1.45 -34.07 -8.21
N LEU A 518 1.52 -32.90 -7.58
CA LEU A 518 0.51 -32.38 -6.66
C LEU A 518 -0.81 -32.12 -7.38
N GLU A 519 -0.84 -31.32 -8.45
CA GLU A 519 -2.08 -31.04 -9.19
C GLU A 519 -2.73 -32.32 -9.75
N ALA A 520 -1.91 -33.28 -10.22
CA ALA A 520 -2.40 -34.58 -10.65
C ALA A 520 -2.98 -35.41 -9.49
N SER A 521 -2.45 -35.27 -8.27
CA SER A 521 -3.01 -35.91 -7.08
C SER A 521 -4.30 -35.25 -6.61
N ILE A 522 -4.35 -33.91 -6.58
CA ILE A 522 -5.55 -33.14 -6.25
C ILE A 522 -6.68 -33.49 -7.21
N LEU A 523 -6.43 -33.47 -8.52
CA LEU A 523 -7.43 -33.83 -9.53
C LEU A 523 -8.06 -35.21 -9.32
N ARG A 524 -7.27 -36.21 -8.89
CA ARG A 524 -7.74 -37.59 -8.71
C ARG A 524 -8.55 -37.78 -7.43
N ASN A 525 -8.29 -37.00 -6.38
CA ASN A 525 -8.81 -37.25 -5.03
C ASN A 525 -9.77 -36.17 -4.50
N PHE A 526 -9.68 -34.94 -5.02
CA PHE A 526 -10.39 -33.75 -4.54
C PHE A 526 -11.10 -33.06 -5.71
N PRO A 527 -12.32 -33.51 -6.09
CA PRO A 527 -13.01 -33.05 -7.30
C PRO A 527 -13.50 -31.59 -7.21
N ASP A 528 -13.46 -30.99 -6.03
CA ASP A 528 -13.74 -29.60 -5.72
C ASP A 528 -12.53 -28.67 -5.94
N ASN A 529 -11.34 -29.20 -6.26
CA ASN A 529 -10.09 -28.44 -6.36
C ASN A 529 -9.63 -27.85 -5.01
N GLY A 530 -9.90 -28.58 -3.91
CA GLY A 530 -9.55 -28.17 -2.54
C GLY A 530 -8.04 -28.14 -2.28
N ILE A 531 -7.36 -27.09 -2.75
CA ILE A 531 -5.94 -26.81 -2.49
C ILE A 531 -5.67 -25.30 -2.43
N ILE A 532 -4.88 -24.87 -1.44
CA ILE A 532 -4.34 -23.52 -1.31
C ILE A 532 -2.84 -23.59 -1.55
N SER A 533 -2.33 -22.83 -2.54
CA SER A 533 -0.89 -22.63 -2.71
C SER A 533 -0.36 -21.64 -1.67
N CYS A 534 0.16 -22.16 -0.56
CA CYS A 534 0.81 -21.35 0.48
C CYS A 534 2.27 -21.04 0.11
N MET A 535 2.74 -19.81 0.37
CA MET A 535 4.11 -19.32 0.07
C MET A 535 4.65 -19.62 -1.35
N SER A 536 3.75 -19.72 -2.33
CA SER A 536 4.09 -20.16 -3.70
C SER A 536 4.29 -19.00 -4.69
N HIS A 537 4.71 -17.82 -4.22
CA HIS A 537 4.77 -16.58 -5.02
C HIS A 537 5.88 -16.55 -6.08
N ASN A 538 6.72 -17.58 -6.16
CA ASN A 538 7.78 -17.63 -7.15
C ASN A 538 7.22 -17.91 -8.57
N THR A 539 7.78 -17.26 -9.58
CA THR A 539 7.33 -17.41 -10.99
C THR A 539 7.33 -18.85 -11.49
N ASN A 540 8.22 -19.73 -10.99
CA ASN A 540 8.22 -21.14 -11.34
C ASN A 540 6.91 -21.84 -10.92
N GLY A 541 6.39 -21.51 -9.73
CA GLY A 541 5.10 -21.99 -9.23
C GLY A 541 3.93 -21.41 -10.02
N LEU A 542 3.91 -20.09 -10.22
CA LEU A 542 2.86 -19.39 -10.99
C LEU A 542 2.72 -19.94 -12.41
N TYR A 543 3.84 -20.08 -13.12
CA TYR A 543 3.87 -20.65 -14.48
C TYR A 543 3.73 -22.18 -14.53
N SER A 544 3.55 -22.88 -13.40
CA SER A 544 3.23 -24.31 -13.36
C SER A 544 1.78 -24.61 -12.97
N ALA A 545 1.01 -23.61 -12.50
CA ALA A 545 -0.32 -23.80 -11.93
C ALA A 545 -1.41 -23.88 -13.01
N LYS A 546 -1.73 -25.09 -13.50
CA LYS A 546 -2.82 -25.29 -14.47
C LYS A 546 -4.19 -25.39 -13.82
N ARG A 547 -4.26 -25.89 -12.59
CA ARG A 547 -5.52 -26.26 -11.91
C ARG A 547 -5.66 -25.58 -10.56
N THR A 548 -4.59 -25.51 -9.78
CA THR A 548 -4.59 -24.86 -8.45
C THR A 548 -5.12 -23.45 -8.60
N ALA A 549 -6.20 -23.15 -7.88
CA ALA A 549 -7.03 -21.97 -8.10
C ALA A 549 -6.93 -20.94 -6.97
N VAL A 550 -6.27 -21.25 -5.85
CA VAL A 550 -6.12 -20.34 -4.70
C VAL A 550 -4.64 -20.24 -4.31
N ILE A 551 -4.16 -19.03 -4.01
CA ILE A 551 -2.77 -18.75 -3.57
C ILE A 551 -2.77 -17.75 -2.41
N ARG A 552 -1.98 -17.97 -1.36
CA ARG A 552 -1.79 -16.95 -0.31
C ARG A 552 -1.19 -15.68 -0.93
N ALA A 553 -1.66 -14.49 -0.57
CA ALA A 553 -1.29 -13.23 -1.19
C ALA A 553 -0.09 -12.51 -0.53
N SER A 554 0.39 -13.00 0.62
CA SER A 554 1.50 -12.44 1.39
C SER A 554 2.35 -13.55 2.02
N ASP A 555 3.44 -13.13 2.64
CA ASP A 555 4.11 -13.88 3.72
C ASP A 555 3.20 -13.98 4.97
N ASP A 556 3.68 -14.64 6.02
CA ASP A 556 2.94 -14.87 7.27
C ASP A 556 2.48 -13.55 7.90
N PHE A 557 1.21 -13.51 8.29
CA PHE A 557 0.64 -12.43 9.09
C PHE A 557 1.15 -12.50 10.54
N TRP A 558 1.51 -11.36 11.14
CA TRP A 558 2.03 -11.28 12.51
C TRP A 558 1.02 -10.59 13.46
N PRO A 559 -0.07 -11.26 13.89
CA PRO A 559 -1.20 -10.64 14.60
C PRO A 559 -0.89 -10.10 16.00
N ARG A 560 0.33 -10.29 16.50
CA ARG A 560 0.81 -9.77 17.79
C ARG A 560 1.65 -8.50 17.65
N ASP A 561 2.07 -8.16 16.44
CA ASP A 561 2.71 -6.89 16.12
C ASP A 561 1.67 -5.91 15.53
N PRO A 562 1.28 -4.85 16.24
CA PRO A 562 0.33 -3.86 15.74
C PRO A 562 0.77 -3.17 14.44
N ALA A 563 2.07 -3.12 14.14
CA ALA A 563 2.58 -2.52 12.91
C ALA A 563 2.33 -3.40 11.68
N SER A 564 2.34 -4.73 11.83
CA SER A 564 2.15 -5.70 10.75
C SER A 564 0.79 -5.57 10.06
N HIS A 565 -0.28 -5.25 10.78
CA HIS A 565 -1.67 -5.27 10.30
C HIS A 565 -1.88 -4.45 9.02
N THR A 566 -1.36 -3.23 9.02
CA THR A 566 -1.54 -2.28 7.93
C THR A 566 -0.66 -2.62 6.73
N ILE A 567 0.57 -3.07 7.00
CA ILE A 567 1.52 -3.57 6.00
C ILE A 567 0.99 -4.85 5.34
N HIS A 568 0.35 -5.74 6.11
CA HIS A 568 -0.28 -6.97 5.63
C HIS A 568 -1.39 -6.66 4.63
N ILE A 569 -2.39 -5.87 5.05
CA ILE A 569 -3.53 -5.50 4.18
C ILE A 569 -3.06 -4.78 2.90
N ALA A 570 -2.06 -3.89 3.01
CA ALA A 570 -1.47 -3.27 1.83
C ALA A 570 -0.78 -4.32 0.93
N SER A 571 0.03 -5.21 1.48
CA SER A 571 0.77 -6.25 0.76
C SER A 571 -0.14 -7.22 0.01
N VAL A 572 -1.17 -7.77 0.66
CA VAL A 572 -2.13 -8.67 0.00
C VAL A 572 -2.91 -7.95 -1.10
N ALA A 573 -3.25 -6.67 -0.91
CA ALA A 573 -3.92 -5.86 -1.93
C ALA A 573 -3.04 -5.58 -3.16
N TYR A 574 -1.75 -5.27 -2.98
CA TYR A 574 -0.82 -5.13 -4.12
C TYR A 574 -0.61 -6.44 -4.86
N ASN A 575 -0.34 -7.51 -4.11
CA ASN A 575 0.05 -8.77 -4.68
C ASN A 575 -1.14 -9.43 -5.39
N THR A 576 -2.37 -9.14 -4.93
CA THR A 576 -3.63 -9.47 -5.64
C THR A 576 -3.65 -9.02 -7.10
N ILE A 577 -3.05 -7.86 -7.44
CA ILE A 577 -3.04 -7.32 -8.81
C ILE A 577 -2.30 -8.26 -9.79
N PHE A 578 -1.21 -8.89 -9.35
CA PHE A 578 -0.42 -9.80 -10.19
C PHE A 578 -0.78 -11.27 -9.98
N LEU A 579 -0.93 -11.71 -8.73
CA LEU A 579 -1.29 -13.09 -8.38
C LEU A 579 -2.71 -13.45 -8.85
N GLY A 580 -3.62 -12.46 -8.88
CA GLY A 580 -5.01 -12.59 -9.34
C GLY A 580 -5.15 -13.10 -10.77
N GLU A 581 -4.18 -12.86 -11.64
CA GLU A 581 -4.19 -13.39 -13.01
C GLU A 581 -3.96 -14.90 -13.07
N PHE A 582 -3.30 -15.45 -12.06
CA PHE A 582 -2.99 -16.88 -11.97
C PHE A 582 -3.99 -17.63 -11.10
N MET A 583 -4.34 -17.09 -9.93
CA MET A 583 -5.08 -17.76 -8.86
C MET A 583 -5.86 -16.74 -8.03
N GLN A 584 -6.96 -17.17 -7.41
CA GLN A 584 -7.68 -16.34 -6.45
C GLN A 584 -6.79 -16.06 -5.23
N PRO A 585 -6.51 -14.78 -4.92
CA PRO A 585 -5.65 -14.45 -3.79
C PRO A 585 -6.37 -14.70 -2.45
N ASP A 586 -5.73 -15.45 -1.58
CA ASP A 586 -6.12 -15.68 -0.20
C ASP A 586 -5.36 -14.71 0.70
N TRP A 587 -6.07 -13.89 1.46
CA TRP A 587 -5.50 -12.78 2.24
C TRP A 587 -5.05 -13.20 3.64
N ASP A 588 -4.98 -14.51 3.89
CA ASP A 588 -4.52 -15.15 5.13
C ASP A 588 -5.51 -15.02 6.30
N MET A 589 -5.31 -15.77 7.38
CA MET A 589 -6.14 -15.65 8.60
C MET A 589 -6.10 -14.25 9.22
N PHE A 590 -7.06 -13.95 10.10
CA PHE A 590 -6.97 -12.81 11.02
C PHE A 590 -7.51 -13.15 12.41
N HIS A 591 -7.28 -12.25 13.38
CA HIS A 591 -7.85 -12.33 14.73
C HIS A 591 -9.08 -11.45 14.84
N SER A 592 -10.18 -11.97 15.40
CA SER A 592 -11.42 -11.23 15.61
C SER A 592 -11.40 -10.31 16.83
N LEU A 593 -10.56 -10.58 17.84
CA LEU A 593 -10.41 -9.72 19.03
C LEU A 593 -9.40 -8.56 18.88
N HIS A 594 -8.72 -8.42 17.75
CA HIS A 594 -7.73 -7.35 17.57
C HIS A 594 -8.39 -5.96 17.37
N PRO A 595 -7.81 -4.84 17.85
CA PRO A 595 -8.34 -3.48 17.57
C PRO A 595 -8.52 -3.13 16.09
N MET A 596 -7.85 -3.84 15.17
CA MET A 596 -8.01 -3.69 13.71
C MET A 596 -8.86 -4.81 13.07
N ALA A 597 -9.55 -5.65 13.85
CA ALA A 597 -10.30 -6.79 13.35
C ALA A 597 -11.45 -6.40 12.41
N GLU A 598 -12.19 -5.31 12.71
CA GLU A 598 -13.24 -4.82 11.80
C GLU A 598 -12.65 -4.42 10.44
N TYR A 599 -11.45 -3.82 10.42
CA TYR A 599 -10.74 -3.46 9.20
C TYR A 599 -10.26 -4.70 8.43
N HIS A 600 -9.66 -5.69 9.10
CA HIS A 600 -9.24 -6.96 8.48
C HIS A 600 -10.42 -7.75 7.90
N GLY A 601 -11.54 -7.79 8.61
CA GLY A 601 -12.75 -8.49 8.19
C GLY A 601 -13.45 -7.80 7.02
N ALA A 602 -13.58 -6.47 7.06
CA ALA A 602 -14.07 -5.69 5.93
C ALA A 602 -13.16 -5.87 4.71
N ALA A 603 -11.84 -5.73 4.87
CA ALA A 603 -10.87 -5.86 3.79
C ALA A 603 -10.90 -7.24 3.10
N ARG A 604 -11.12 -8.34 3.85
CA ARG A 604 -11.28 -9.69 3.29
C ARG A 604 -12.60 -9.90 2.54
N ALA A 605 -13.70 -9.44 3.12
CA ALA A 605 -15.00 -9.47 2.47
C ALA A 605 -15.03 -8.65 1.16
N VAL A 606 -14.26 -7.56 1.14
CA VAL A 606 -13.98 -6.73 -0.03
C VAL A 606 -13.05 -7.41 -1.02
N GLY A 607 -12.05 -8.13 -0.54
CA GLY A 607 -11.02 -8.80 -1.35
C GLY A 607 -11.54 -9.94 -2.22
N GLY A 608 -12.74 -10.47 -1.92
CA GLY A 608 -13.27 -11.70 -2.52
C GLY A 608 -12.45 -12.95 -2.16
N CYS A 609 -11.67 -12.89 -1.09
CA CYS A 609 -10.80 -13.97 -0.65
C CYS A 609 -11.52 -14.94 0.30
N ALA A 610 -10.87 -16.05 0.64
CA ALA A 610 -11.35 -16.93 1.71
C ALA A 610 -11.50 -16.16 3.03
N PHE A 611 -12.52 -16.51 3.82
CA PHE A 611 -12.81 -15.85 5.09
C PHE A 611 -12.66 -16.83 6.26
N TYR A 612 -11.52 -16.76 6.95
CA TYR A 612 -11.25 -17.58 8.12
C TYR A 612 -10.43 -16.82 9.18
N VAL A 613 -10.61 -17.22 10.44
CA VAL A 613 -9.86 -16.68 11.60
C VAL A 613 -8.90 -17.70 12.18
N SER A 614 -7.97 -17.25 13.02
CA SER A 614 -7.09 -18.13 13.80
C SER A 614 -7.08 -17.81 15.31
N ASP A 615 -8.16 -17.18 15.80
CA ASP A 615 -8.39 -16.96 17.23
C ASP A 615 -8.34 -18.27 18.03
N LYS A 616 -7.84 -18.19 19.27
CA LYS A 616 -7.86 -19.30 20.24
C LYS A 616 -9.30 -19.67 20.65
N PRO A 617 -9.57 -20.94 21.01
CA PRO A 617 -10.85 -21.33 21.61
C PRO A 617 -11.19 -20.42 22.81
N GLY A 618 -12.44 -19.93 22.85
CA GLY A 618 -12.91 -18.98 23.86
C GLY A 618 -12.45 -17.52 23.67
N GLN A 619 -11.65 -17.20 22.65
CA GLN A 619 -11.09 -15.86 22.41
C GLN A 619 -11.59 -15.26 21.08
N HIS A 620 -12.90 -15.23 20.86
CA HIS A 620 -13.52 -14.73 19.63
C HIS A 620 -14.37 -13.48 19.88
N ASP A 621 -14.35 -12.50 18.96
CA ASP A 621 -15.42 -11.50 18.88
C ASP A 621 -16.59 -12.05 18.06
N PHE A 622 -17.52 -12.72 18.74
CA PHE A 622 -18.73 -13.23 18.08
C PHE A 622 -19.65 -12.15 17.52
N ASN A 623 -19.58 -10.90 17.99
CA ASN A 623 -20.37 -9.81 17.42
C ASN A 623 -19.80 -9.44 16.04
N LEU A 624 -18.48 -9.29 15.94
CA LEU A 624 -17.80 -9.06 14.67
C LEU A 624 -17.96 -10.25 13.73
N LEU A 625 -17.75 -11.48 14.19
CA LEU A 625 -17.88 -12.67 13.34
C LEU A 625 -19.30 -12.85 12.79
N LYS A 626 -20.34 -12.53 13.56
CA LYS A 626 -21.73 -12.49 13.06
C LYS A 626 -21.99 -11.35 12.09
N LYS A 627 -21.34 -10.18 12.27
CA LYS A 627 -21.37 -9.11 11.27
C LYS A 627 -20.71 -9.54 9.94
N LEU A 628 -19.73 -10.44 9.94
CA LEU A 628 -18.96 -10.80 8.74
C LEU A 628 -19.47 -12.09 8.06
N GLY A 629 -19.90 -13.09 8.83
CA GLY A 629 -20.43 -14.36 8.32
C GLY A 629 -21.82 -14.25 7.67
N LEU A 630 -22.54 -13.15 7.91
CA LEU A 630 -23.54 -12.67 6.97
C LEU A 630 -22.80 -11.98 5.83
N THR A 631 -22.64 -12.66 4.68
CA THR A 631 -22.01 -12.09 3.49
C THR A 631 -22.58 -10.70 3.21
N TRP A 632 -21.73 -9.74 2.84
CA TRP A 632 -22.17 -8.35 2.67
C TRP A 632 -23.25 -8.20 1.58
N VAL A 633 -23.29 -9.15 0.64
CA VAL A 633 -24.37 -9.38 -0.31
C VAL A 633 -25.71 -9.69 0.40
N LEU A 634 -25.77 -10.65 1.33
CA LEU A 634 -26.97 -10.92 2.15
C LEU A 634 -27.33 -9.79 3.13
N LYS A 635 -26.39 -8.86 3.41
CA LYS A 635 -26.69 -7.65 4.16
C LYS A 635 -27.29 -6.56 3.30
N ILE A 636 -26.73 -6.26 2.14
CA ILE A 636 -27.28 -5.25 1.22
C ILE A 636 -28.67 -5.70 0.71
N MET A 637 -28.94 -6.99 0.55
CA MET A 637 -30.31 -7.51 0.32
C MET A 637 -31.33 -7.19 1.45
N LYS A 638 -30.88 -6.72 2.61
CA LYS A 638 -31.72 -6.30 3.75
C LYS A 638 -31.66 -4.80 4.02
N VAL A 639 -30.99 -4.05 3.15
CA VAL A 639 -30.88 -2.60 3.20
C VAL A 639 -32.04 -1.97 2.44
N ASP A 640 -32.48 -0.81 2.89
CA ASP A 640 -33.58 -0.03 2.33
C ASP A 640 -33.11 1.43 2.17
N ASP A 641 -33.18 1.97 0.95
CA ASP A 641 -32.75 3.33 0.63
C ASP A 641 -33.84 4.40 0.86
N ASN A 642 -35.07 4.02 1.25
CA ASN A 642 -36.17 4.95 1.57
C ASN A 642 -35.82 6.06 2.60
N ASN A 643 -34.78 5.85 3.42
CA ASN A 643 -34.33 6.80 4.45
C ASN A 643 -33.01 7.51 4.11
N TRP A 644 -32.49 7.31 2.90
CA TRP A 644 -31.20 7.86 2.48
C TRP A 644 -31.28 9.30 1.98
N PRO A 645 -30.15 10.01 1.88
CA PRO A 645 -30.10 11.33 1.25
C PRO A 645 -30.47 11.25 -0.24
N GLU A 646 -31.51 11.98 -0.66
CA GLU A 646 -31.92 12.09 -2.06
C GLU A 646 -30.84 12.76 -2.94
N PRO A 647 -30.67 12.35 -4.22
CA PRO A 647 -29.74 12.97 -5.15
C PRO A 647 -29.92 14.48 -5.31
N ASP A 648 -28.81 15.22 -5.30
CA ASP A 648 -28.80 16.67 -5.34
C ASP A 648 -27.89 17.23 -6.46
N ARG A 649 -27.57 18.53 -6.40
CA ARG A 649 -26.70 19.20 -7.37
C ARG A 649 -25.23 18.78 -7.31
N VAL A 650 -24.80 18.07 -6.26
CA VAL A 650 -23.43 17.54 -6.09
C VAL A 650 -23.27 16.19 -6.80
N GLY A 651 -24.37 15.44 -6.95
CA GLY A 651 -24.48 14.28 -7.84
C GLY A 651 -25.27 13.11 -7.24
N ARG A 652 -25.39 12.05 -8.03
CA ARG A 652 -26.04 10.77 -7.68
C ARG A 652 -24.98 9.67 -7.52
N GLN A 653 -25.24 8.71 -6.65
CA GLN A 653 -24.56 7.41 -6.57
C GLN A 653 -25.60 6.30 -6.70
N GLU A 654 -25.24 5.27 -7.46
CA GLU A 654 -26.10 4.16 -7.83
C GLU A 654 -25.34 2.85 -7.63
N LEU A 655 -26.05 1.83 -7.12
CA LEU A 655 -25.56 0.46 -7.07
C LEU A 655 -26.66 -0.48 -7.57
N GLU A 656 -26.38 -1.18 -8.66
CA GLU A 656 -27.22 -2.26 -9.17
C GLU A 656 -26.57 -3.60 -8.80
N ILE A 657 -27.37 -4.52 -8.28
CA ILE A 657 -26.98 -5.88 -7.90
C ILE A 657 -27.92 -6.83 -8.63
N VAL A 658 -27.35 -7.70 -9.46
CA VAL A 658 -28.08 -8.72 -10.22
C VAL A 658 -27.62 -10.08 -9.73
N MET A 659 -28.54 -10.88 -9.17
CA MET A 659 -28.27 -12.24 -8.69
C MET A 659 -29.33 -13.20 -9.23
N GLY A 660 -28.94 -14.00 -10.23
CA GLY A 660 -29.87 -14.89 -10.92
C GLY A 660 -31.01 -14.12 -11.59
N ASN A 661 -32.22 -14.23 -11.05
CA ASN A 661 -33.41 -13.52 -11.54
C ASN A 661 -33.77 -12.27 -10.70
N GLU A 662 -33.06 -12.01 -9.60
CA GLU A 662 -33.31 -10.84 -8.74
C GLU A 662 -32.43 -9.67 -9.18
N HIS A 663 -33.02 -8.48 -9.27
CA HIS A 663 -32.33 -7.23 -9.55
C HIS A 663 -32.73 -6.21 -8.49
N ILE A 664 -31.74 -5.69 -7.76
CA ILE A 664 -31.91 -4.66 -6.73
C ILE A 664 -31.09 -3.44 -7.13
N SER A 665 -31.71 -2.27 -7.16
CA SER A 665 -31.08 -1.00 -7.50
C SER A 665 -31.24 -0.03 -6.33
N PHE A 666 -30.13 0.52 -5.86
CA PHE A 666 -30.07 1.51 -4.79
C PHE A 666 -29.64 2.87 -5.33
N THR A 667 -30.23 3.95 -4.81
CA THR A 667 -29.93 5.33 -5.19
C THR A 667 -29.75 6.24 -3.98
N THR A 668 -28.73 7.10 -4.00
CA THR A 668 -28.53 8.17 -3.01
C THR A 668 -27.78 9.36 -3.62
N SER A 669 -27.71 10.47 -2.89
CA SER A 669 -26.78 11.55 -3.17
C SER A 669 -25.32 11.06 -3.15
N LYS A 670 -24.45 11.82 -3.81
CA LYS A 670 -23.02 11.50 -3.89
C LYS A 670 -22.35 11.62 -2.52
N ILE A 671 -22.12 10.48 -1.87
CA ILE A 671 -21.50 10.41 -0.55
C ILE A 671 -20.03 10.86 -0.64
N GLY A 672 -19.70 11.95 0.05
CA GLY A 672 -18.37 12.57 0.03
C GLY A 672 -17.43 12.05 1.12
N SER A 673 -17.96 11.49 2.20
CA SER A 673 -17.21 11.11 3.40
C SER A 673 -18.00 10.15 4.30
N LEU A 674 -17.32 9.54 5.29
CA LEU A 674 -17.99 8.79 6.37
C LEU A 674 -18.79 9.69 7.33
N VAL A 675 -18.58 11.01 7.33
CA VAL A 675 -19.38 11.93 8.14
C VAL A 675 -20.79 12.02 7.57
N ASP A 676 -20.93 12.12 6.25
CA ASP A 676 -22.22 12.16 5.55
C ASP A 676 -23.04 10.90 5.91
N VAL A 677 -22.37 9.74 5.92
CA VAL A 677 -22.92 8.45 6.35
C VAL A 677 -23.38 8.49 7.83
N GLN A 678 -22.53 8.97 8.74
CA GLN A 678 -22.87 9.07 10.18
C GLN A 678 -24.01 10.04 10.47
N THR A 679 -24.22 11.05 9.62
CA THR A 679 -25.32 12.03 9.73
C THR A 679 -26.62 11.60 9.05
N SER A 680 -26.64 10.44 8.39
CA SER A 680 -27.83 9.86 7.76
C SER A 680 -28.90 9.46 8.77
N LYS A 681 -30.16 9.39 8.31
CA LYS A 681 -31.28 8.79 9.08
C LYS A 681 -31.17 7.26 9.14
N ASP A 682 -30.53 6.66 8.14
CA ASP A 682 -30.03 5.30 8.19
C ASP A 682 -28.49 5.32 8.00
N PRO A 683 -27.73 5.39 9.10
CA PRO A 683 -26.27 5.38 9.05
C PRO A 683 -25.69 3.96 8.90
N GLU A 684 -26.48 2.90 9.09
CA GLU A 684 -26.00 1.51 9.02
C GLU A 684 -26.11 0.97 7.59
N GLY A 685 -27.27 1.10 6.95
CA GLY A 685 -27.46 0.69 5.56
C GLY A 685 -26.67 1.58 4.59
N LEU A 686 -26.68 2.90 4.78
CA LEU A 686 -25.87 3.81 3.95
C LEU A 686 -24.36 3.53 4.10
N ARG A 687 -23.91 3.02 5.26
CA ARG A 687 -22.53 2.55 5.46
C ARG A 687 -22.23 1.28 4.68
N ILE A 688 -23.16 0.31 4.67
CA ILE A 688 -23.03 -0.93 3.89
C ILE A 688 -22.93 -0.59 2.39
N PHE A 689 -23.82 0.27 1.88
CA PHE A 689 -23.77 0.75 0.50
C PHE A 689 -22.50 1.54 0.18
N TYR A 690 -22.11 2.47 1.03
CA TYR A 690 -20.88 3.26 0.84
C TYR A 690 -19.66 2.36 0.69
N TYR A 691 -19.47 1.37 1.58
CA TYR A 691 -18.37 0.42 1.42
C TYR A 691 -18.53 -0.40 0.13
N LEU A 692 -19.72 -0.92 -0.18
CA LEU A 692 -19.92 -1.77 -1.35
C LEU A 692 -19.68 -1.04 -2.69
N VAL A 693 -20.15 0.19 -2.85
CA VAL A 693 -19.89 1.04 -4.04
C VAL A 693 -18.40 1.35 -4.19
N GLN A 694 -17.74 1.73 -3.09
CA GLN A 694 -16.31 2.03 -3.04
C GLN A 694 -15.46 0.82 -3.47
N VAL A 695 -15.94 -0.38 -3.16
CA VAL A 695 -15.31 -1.67 -3.49
C VAL A 695 -15.58 -2.08 -4.93
N SER A 696 -16.83 -1.96 -5.39
CA SER A 696 -17.18 -2.16 -6.79
C SER A 696 -16.38 -1.23 -7.72
N TYR A 697 -15.97 -0.05 -7.26
CA TYR A 697 -15.11 0.86 -8.04
C TYR A 697 -13.66 0.38 -8.18
N LEU A 698 -13.10 -0.29 -7.16
CA LEU A 698 -11.80 -0.98 -7.26
C LEU A 698 -11.88 -2.18 -8.22
N TYR A 699 -12.96 -2.97 -8.14
CA TYR A 699 -13.09 -4.23 -8.88
C TYR A 699 -13.67 -4.10 -10.30
N ARG A 700 -14.46 -3.07 -10.62
CA ARG A 700 -14.97 -2.82 -11.99
C ARG A 700 -13.87 -2.59 -13.04
N ARG A 701 -12.61 -2.40 -12.61
CA ARG A 701 -11.43 -2.35 -13.50
C ARG A 701 -10.52 -3.59 -13.46
N CYS A 702 -10.79 -4.57 -12.58
CA CYS A 702 -10.07 -5.84 -12.52
C CYS A 702 -10.81 -7.01 -13.19
N SER A 703 -12.03 -6.76 -13.69
CA SER A 703 -13.01 -7.74 -14.20
C SER A 703 -13.53 -8.75 -13.15
N LEU A 704 -14.69 -9.35 -13.46
CA LEU A 704 -15.37 -10.41 -12.69
C LEU A 704 -16.00 -9.96 -11.35
N CYS A 705 -17.22 -9.41 -11.45
CA CYS A 705 -18.25 -9.58 -10.43
C CYS A 705 -19.47 -10.26 -11.07
N ASP A 706 -19.30 -11.52 -11.48
CA ASP A 706 -20.42 -12.47 -11.62
C ASP A 706 -20.49 -13.26 -10.30
N LEU A 707 -21.33 -12.78 -9.38
CA LEU A 707 -21.60 -13.38 -8.07
C LEU A 707 -23.11 -13.33 -7.79
#